data_AF-A0A0K1UAU4-F1
#
_entry.id   AF-A0A0K1UAU4-F1
#
_cell.length_a   1.000
_cell.length_b   1.000
_cell.length_c   1.000
_cell.angle_alpha   90.00
_cell.angle_beta   90.00
_cell.angle_gamma   90.00
#
_symmetry.space_group_name_H-M   'P 1'
#
loop_
_entity.id
_entity.type
_entity.pdbx_description
1 polymer ?
#
loop_
_entity_poly.entity_id
_entity_poly.type
_entity_poly.pdbx_seq_one_letter_code
_entity_poly.pdbx_strand_id
1 'polypeptide(L)'
;MSKKSGRKGYTTDLTLGWVTEELGQDWLQWQQYAVEWLKTQDKAVRVYLDGIRKFLLYLNAKAPYAADVATMFKGHPSGHKVSSEEFEAFLTSGGVNTEVYKFISCTVEFCDYILNHHLIAEDDNGVERPLFSNPFDKIKRDISNTETAHSPLPYRYIQQARHILCPYPTDDPGNKTPWVGFHFRDWRWAIDHLQDGNKAWMEVHPEVIDPDDPDCIARKRIVNRNNKKVEIHEVWSPVMAMFLFTKLHLPLRSYQVRLLDSGEGDTWRYERGHWVENIKHPFRYGTPKRPYQKGVFRRIYDSMTESYATGLYVSTNKTADQNKDEPQRGYTIPWQHEELLYWLEKLRNWQEKYNPINRLIGGTELSRRDLGATKSKKQLAEMGEFALLFRDRNSAFPIGHVSFANPWYRLLSKLEEELFQSGLRMKDGDRLRFVKDYDEDYEGQESSKVATEYPLHSLRVSLITCYTMDTDLPLPVISKLLAGHTRLLMTIYYNKITPSVMAEKMSEADSALVERGETSLKNFLEDAEMRQIQLRTASLGDTYNSVEAVLANRNPIGWEERATGLCLVGGNSVRSDELSTVGGCWNGGPLIKDAASAHSRVYGPVPHGPENCPRCRWHITDATYLPALNSKFNQVSYKAHQAAELAVEIEGQLEALKDEMFIAEEEDKPFLKHSELQALERRYEKQRVEADAYAKDYIAIFNLINKVVQIENGRTEGDDSQKLIAVGSAEDLNVSMKFIETDSELLHLSLLCEDAEFYPDLQDDLRKTPAIAKRTNALSRMMARSGYKPVFLEMDENTQLIVGNALVRKMAKIADPDDRMEGYRIATNYIEAQEYLENDGLLKSGFEAVKQITPITLSSGALKRIPALEVSE
;
A
#
# COMPACT_ATOMS: atom_id res chain seq x y z
N MET A 1 -51.73 -22.53 -3.35
CA MET A 1 -51.14 -21.57 -2.39
C MET A 1 -49.63 -21.78 -2.38
N SER A 2 -48.86 -20.95 -3.09
CA SER A 2 -47.39 -21.02 -3.03
C SER A 2 -46.94 -20.49 -1.67
N LYS A 3 -46.31 -21.34 -0.86
CA LYS A 3 -45.62 -20.90 0.36
C LYS A 3 -44.50 -19.97 -0.10
N LYS A 4 -44.68 -18.66 0.08
CA LYS A 4 -43.58 -17.69 0.03
C LYS A 4 -42.53 -18.17 1.03
N SER A 5 -41.36 -18.58 0.52
CA SER A 5 -40.17 -18.82 1.32
C SER A 5 -39.80 -17.54 2.08
N GLY A 6 -40.28 -17.44 3.33
CA GLY A 6 -39.84 -16.41 4.26
C GLY A 6 -38.39 -16.67 4.66
N ARG A 7 -37.55 -15.63 4.67
CA ARG A 7 -36.18 -15.75 5.19
C ARG A 7 -36.24 -16.19 6.65
N LYS A 8 -35.75 -17.40 6.95
CA LYS A 8 -35.87 -18.14 8.21
C LYS A 8 -35.17 -17.54 9.46
N GLY A 9 -34.82 -16.25 9.46
CA GLY A 9 -34.36 -15.54 10.66
C GLY A 9 -33.02 -15.98 11.29
N TYR A 10 -32.38 -17.07 10.86
CA TYR A 10 -31.23 -17.72 11.49
C TYR A 10 -30.04 -16.84 11.93
N THR A 11 -29.84 -15.68 11.30
CA THR A 11 -28.70 -14.78 11.58
C THR A 11 -29.15 -13.43 12.14
N THR A 12 -30.44 -13.28 12.46
CA THR A 12 -31.08 -12.02 12.86
C THR A 12 -32.02 -12.16 14.05
N ASP A 13 -32.58 -13.35 14.27
CA ASP A 13 -33.50 -13.61 15.37
C ASP A 13 -32.74 -13.90 16.68
N LEU A 14 -32.82 -12.94 17.61
CA LEU A 14 -32.22 -13.06 18.94
C LEU A 14 -33.04 -13.93 19.91
N THR A 15 -34.27 -14.28 19.54
CA THR A 15 -35.14 -15.16 20.33
C THR A 15 -35.00 -16.64 19.94
N LEU A 16 -34.28 -16.92 18.86
CA LEU A 16 -34.06 -18.26 18.32
C LEU A 16 -35.35 -19.07 18.13
N GLY A 17 -36.45 -18.41 17.73
CA GLY A 17 -37.77 -19.02 17.56
C GLY A 17 -37.78 -20.18 16.56
N TRP A 18 -36.86 -20.16 15.58
CA TRP A 18 -36.69 -21.24 14.62
C TRP A 18 -36.33 -22.59 15.26
N VAL A 19 -35.73 -22.61 16.46
CA VAL A 19 -35.27 -23.86 17.11
C VAL A 19 -36.46 -24.79 17.36
N THR A 20 -37.53 -24.28 17.97
CA THR A 20 -38.72 -25.08 18.27
C THR A 20 -39.63 -25.27 17.05
N GLU A 21 -39.63 -24.32 16.10
CA GLU A 21 -40.35 -24.45 14.83
C GLU A 21 -39.76 -25.53 13.92
N GLU A 22 -38.44 -25.74 13.92
CA GLU A 22 -37.76 -26.65 12.99
C GLU A 22 -37.26 -27.95 13.62
N LEU A 23 -36.75 -27.91 14.86
CA LEU A 23 -36.23 -29.10 15.55
C LEU A 23 -37.28 -29.78 16.43
N GLY A 24 -38.37 -29.09 16.74
CA GLY A 24 -39.48 -29.57 17.58
C GLY A 24 -39.44 -29.04 19.02
N GLN A 25 -40.54 -29.29 19.76
CA GLN A 25 -40.71 -28.78 21.13
C GLN A 25 -39.72 -29.35 22.14
N ASP A 26 -39.17 -30.54 21.88
CA ASP A 26 -38.19 -31.19 22.75
C ASP A 26 -36.88 -30.38 22.86
N TRP A 27 -36.61 -29.46 21.92
CA TRP A 27 -35.45 -28.57 21.92
C TRP A 27 -35.68 -27.23 22.61
N LEU A 28 -36.81 -27.04 23.31
CA LEU A 28 -37.15 -25.78 23.99
C LEU A 28 -36.10 -25.38 25.04
N GLN A 29 -35.55 -26.35 25.77
CA GLN A 29 -34.54 -26.08 26.80
C GLN A 29 -33.25 -25.53 26.17
N TRP A 30 -32.81 -26.09 25.04
CA TRP A 30 -31.70 -25.57 24.25
C TRP A 30 -31.95 -24.13 23.77
N GLN A 31 -33.16 -23.83 23.31
CA GLN A 31 -33.55 -22.47 22.91
C GLN A 31 -33.43 -21.49 24.09
N GLN A 32 -33.96 -21.86 25.27
CA GLN A 32 -33.96 -21.01 26.46
C GLN A 32 -32.53 -20.69 26.93
N TYR A 33 -31.68 -21.71 27.07
CA TYR A 33 -30.28 -21.53 27.47
C TYR A 33 -29.49 -20.72 26.44
N ALA A 34 -29.72 -20.96 25.14
CA ALA A 34 -29.06 -20.19 24.09
C ALA A 34 -29.48 -18.70 24.09
N VAL A 35 -30.76 -18.40 24.30
CA VAL A 35 -31.25 -17.01 24.41
C VAL A 35 -30.70 -16.32 25.66
N GLU A 36 -30.63 -17.03 26.78
CA GLU A 36 -30.04 -16.52 28.02
C GLU A 36 -28.57 -16.18 27.82
N TRP A 37 -27.79 -17.13 27.29
CA TRP A 37 -26.38 -16.92 26.98
C TRP A 37 -26.17 -15.77 26.01
N LEU A 38 -26.96 -15.67 24.94
CA LEU A 38 -26.88 -14.57 23.97
C LEU A 38 -27.10 -13.18 24.60
N LYS A 39 -27.89 -13.06 25.68
CA LYS A 39 -28.06 -11.77 26.39
C LYS A 39 -26.79 -11.33 27.11
N THR A 40 -25.91 -12.25 27.47
CA THR A 40 -24.59 -11.95 28.07
C THR A 40 -23.56 -11.51 27.03
N GLN A 41 -23.82 -11.76 25.74
CA GLN A 41 -22.86 -11.50 24.67
C GLN A 41 -23.01 -10.09 24.08
N ASP A 42 -22.03 -9.24 24.38
CA ASP A 42 -22.02 -7.85 23.91
C ASP A 42 -21.41 -7.68 22.50
N LYS A 43 -20.67 -8.67 22.00
CA LYS A 43 -19.90 -8.60 20.74
C LYS A 43 -20.11 -9.85 19.89
N ALA A 44 -19.77 -9.76 18.59
CA ALA A 44 -19.78 -10.89 17.66
C ALA A 44 -21.10 -11.70 17.56
N VAL A 45 -22.24 -11.11 17.93
CA VAL A 45 -23.56 -11.79 18.00
C VAL A 45 -23.91 -12.59 16.75
N ARG A 46 -23.60 -12.08 15.55
CA ARG A 46 -23.81 -12.83 14.29
C ARG A 46 -23.05 -14.17 14.26
N VAL A 47 -21.82 -14.20 14.77
CA VAL A 47 -20.98 -15.41 14.80
C VAL A 47 -21.56 -16.41 15.79
N TYR A 48 -22.00 -15.95 16.96
CA TYR A 48 -22.64 -16.80 17.97
C TYR A 48 -23.98 -17.36 17.48
N LEU A 49 -24.84 -16.57 16.83
CA LEU A 49 -26.09 -17.05 16.22
C LEU A 49 -25.84 -18.16 15.18
N ASP A 50 -24.83 -17.97 14.31
CA ASP A 50 -24.51 -18.97 13.29
C ASP A 50 -23.82 -20.22 13.89
N GLY A 51 -23.05 -20.05 14.97
CA GLY A 51 -22.46 -21.14 15.75
C GLY A 51 -23.51 -21.99 16.44
N ILE A 52 -24.44 -21.38 17.19
CA ILE A 52 -25.57 -22.06 17.84
C ILE A 52 -26.38 -22.84 16.80
N ARG A 53 -26.70 -22.22 15.66
CA ARG A 53 -27.41 -22.89 14.57
C ARG A 53 -26.68 -24.17 14.12
N LYS A 54 -25.39 -24.05 13.80
CA LYS A 54 -24.59 -25.18 13.32
C LYS A 54 -24.48 -26.29 14.35
N PHE A 55 -24.31 -25.92 15.62
CA PHE A 55 -24.23 -26.85 16.74
C PHE A 55 -25.54 -27.63 16.94
N LEU A 56 -26.68 -26.94 17.00
CA LEU A 56 -27.98 -27.61 17.19
C LEU A 56 -28.36 -28.48 15.99
N LEU A 57 -28.02 -28.08 14.76
CA LEU A 57 -28.22 -28.91 13.57
C LEU A 57 -27.33 -30.17 13.59
N TYR A 58 -26.09 -30.05 14.09
CA TYR A 58 -25.21 -31.20 14.30
C TYR A 58 -25.80 -32.17 15.34
N LEU A 59 -26.22 -31.67 16.52
CA LEU A 59 -26.83 -32.50 17.55
C LEU A 59 -28.08 -33.21 17.01
N ASN A 60 -28.97 -32.50 16.32
CA ASN A 60 -30.18 -33.11 15.77
C ASN A 60 -29.87 -34.20 14.71
N ALA A 61 -28.78 -34.05 13.94
CA ALA A 61 -28.41 -35.00 12.90
C ALA A 61 -27.61 -36.21 13.41
N LYS A 62 -26.76 -36.03 14.42
CA LYS A 62 -25.77 -37.03 14.88
C LYS A 62 -26.03 -37.56 16.29
N ALA A 63 -26.68 -36.77 17.13
CA ALA A 63 -26.98 -37.12 18.51
C ALA A 63 -28.41 -36.69 18.89
N PRO A 64 -29.48 -37.23 18.27
CA PRO A 64 -30.85 -36.79 18.53
C PRO A 64 -31.29 -37.01 19.99
N TYR A 65 -30.67 -37.94 20.71
CA TYR A 65 -30.84 -38.13 22.14
C TYR A 65 -30.41 -36.89 22.97
N ALA A 66 -29.59 -36.01 22.40
CA ALA A 66 -29.12 -34.78 23.01
C ALA A 66 -30.20 -33.67 23.02
N ALA A 67 -31.42 -33.94 22.56
CA ALA A 67 -32.57 -33.06 22.82
C ALA A 67 -32.71 -32.79 24.34
N ASP A 68 -32.44 -33.81 25.17
CA ASP A 68 -32.20 -33.63 26.61
C ASP A 68 -30.76 -33.13 26.87
N VAL A 69 -30.65 -31.95 27.48
CA VAL A 69 -29.37 -31.27 27.68
C VAL A 69 -28.43 -32.08 28.59
N ALA A 70 -28.94 -32.67 29.67
CA ALA A 70 -28.11 -33.44 30.60
C ALA A 70 -27.56 -34.72 29.95
N THR A 71 -28.37 -35.39 29.13
CA THR A 71 -27.96 -36.60 28.40
C THR A 71 -26.88 -36.30 27.36
N MET A 72 -26.86 -35.10 26.77
CA MET A 72 -25.77 -34.65 25.89
C MET A 72 -24.41 -34.74 26.61
N PHE A 73 -24.31 -34.17 27.81
CA PHE A 73 -23.07 -34.14 28.59
C PHE A 73 -22.72 -35.49 29.23
N LYS A 74 -23.72 -36.29 29.61
CA LYS A 74 -23.51 -37.64 30.17
C LYS A 74 -23.04 -38.65 29.12
N GLY A 75 -23.50 -38.49 27.87
CA GLY A 75 -23.32 -39.45 26.78
C GLY A 75 -24.47 -40.46 26.71
N HIS A 76 -24.65 -41.05 25.52
CA HIS A 76 -25.70 -42.02 25.27
C HIS A 76 -25.41 -43.34 26.02
N PRO A 77 -26.43 -44.03 26.57
CA PRO A 77 -26.24 -45.32 27.24
C PRO A 77 -25.57 -46.40 26.39
N SER A 78 -25.63 -46.30 25.06
CA SER A 78 -24.94 -47.21 24.13
C SER A 78 -23.47 -46.89 23.89
N GLY A 79 -22.89 -45.92 24.61
CA GLY A 79 -21.48 -45.55 24.55
C GLY A 79 -21.14 -44.40 23.61
N HIS A 80 -22.10 -43.84 22.85
CA HIS A 80 -21.85 -42.69 21.99
C HIS A 80 -21.68 -41.39 22.80
N LYS A 81 -20.64 -40.61 22.49
CA LYS A 81 -20.40 -39.27 23.04
C LYS A 81 -20.06 -38.33 21.90
N VAL A 82 -20.64 -37.13 21.95
CA VAL A 82 -20.31 -36.05 21.01
C VAL A 82 -18.88 -35.59 21.23
N SER A 83 -18.22 -35.12 20.18
CA SER A 83 -16.83 -34.64 20.27
C SER A 83 -16.55 -33.52 19.26
N SER A 84 -15.43 -32.83 19.46
CA SER A 84 -14.99 -31.76 18.56
C SER A 84 -14.67 -32.28 17.16
N GLU A 85 -14.09 -33.48 17.06
CA GLU A 85 -13.74 -34.13 15.80
C GLU A 85 -15.00 -34.52 15.02
N GLU A 86 -16.03 -35.03 15.71
CA GLU A 86 -17.30 -35.37 15.05
C GLU A 86 -18.00 -34.11 14.53
N PHE A 87 -17.99 -33.03 15.32
CA PHE A 87 -18.57 -31.76 14.91
C PHE A 87 -17.78 -31.11 13.77
N GLU A 88 -16.44 -31.17 13.79
CA GLU A 88 -15.57 -30.71 12.71
C GLU A 88 -15.84 -31.46 11.40
N ALA A 89 -15.98 -32.79 11.46
CA ALA A 89 -16.32 -33.61 10.30
C ALA A 89 -17.71 -33.25 9.72
N PHE A 90 -18.69 -32.98 10.59
CA PHE A 90 -20.02 -32.51 10.19
C PHE A 90 -19.96 -31.14 9.50
N LEU A 91 -19.18 -30.19 10.03
CA LEU A 91 -19.00 -28.87 9.44
C LEU A 91 -18.29 -28.94 8.08
N THR A 92 -17.24 -29.75 7.98
CA THR A 92 -16.45 -29.92 6.76
C THR A 92 -17.26 -30.59 5.64
N SER A 93 -18.02 -31.64 5.97
CA SER A 93 -18.94 -32.26 5.01
C SER A 93 -20.08 -31.33 4.57
N GLY A 94 -20.45 -30.35 5.40
CA GLY A 94 -21.35 -29.25 5.07
C GLY A 94 -20.74 -28.09 4.29
N GLY A 95 -19.45 -28.18 3.90
CA GLY A 95 -18.74 -27.18 3.09
C GLY A 95 -18.10 -26.02 3.87
N VAL A 96 -17.98 -26.13 5.20
CA VAL A 96 -17.30 -25.12 6.04
C VAL A 96 -15.85 -25.55 6.28
N ASN A 97 -14.89 -24.94 5.58
CA ASN A 97 -13.48 -25.37 5.65
C ASN A 97 -12.56 -24.38 6.40
N THR A 98 -12.86 -23.08 6.43
CA THR A 98 -11.93 -22.04 6.94
C THR A 98 -12.35 -21.42 8.28
N GLU A 99 -13.58 -21.65 8.73
CA GLU A 99 -14.14 -21.04 9.95
C GLU A 99 -14.53 -22.06 11.04
N VAL A 100 -14.20 -23.34 10.85
CA VAL A 100 -14.59 -24.45 11.75
C VAL A 100 -14.21 -24.14 13.20
N TYR A 101 -12.98 -23.67 13.43
CA TYR A 101 -12.48 -23.32 14.76
C TYR A 101 -13.34 -22.28 15.49
N LYS A 102 -13.98 -21.34 14.77
CA LYS A 102 -14.85 -20.31 15.38
C LYS A 102 -16.13 -20.93 15.92
N PHE A 103 -16.73 -21.86 15.17
CA PHE A 103 -17.97 -22.51 15.56
C PHE A 103 -17.75 -23.52 16.70
N ILE A 104 -16.61 -24.22 16.68
CA ILE A 104 -16.22 -25.11 17.80
C ILE A 104 -15.93 -24.28 19.05
N SER A 105 -15.18 -23.17 18.94
CA SER A 105 -14.95 -22.28 20.09
C SER A 105 -16.24 -21.70 20.67
N CYS A 106 -17.18 -21.29 19.81
CA CYS A 106 -18.52 -20.87 20.23
C CYS A 106 -19.27 -21.98 20.97
N THR A 107 -19.15 -23.23 20.50
CA THR A 107 -19.81 -24.40 21.12
C THR A 107 -19.22 -24.67 22.50
N VAL A 108 -17.89 -24.65 22.62
CA VAL A 108 -17.20 -24.79 23.90
C VAL A 108 -17.68 -23.73 24.89
N GLU A 109 -17.65 -22.45 24.49
CA GLU A 109 -18.10 -21.33 25.35
C GLU A 109 -19.56 -21.45 25.78
N PHE A 110 -20.45 -21.91 24.89
CA PHE A 110 -21.85 -22.12 25.21
C PHE A 110 -22.07 -23.31 26.14
N CYS A 111 -21.39 -24.43 25.89
CA CYS A 111 -21.43 -25.62 26.75
C CYS A 111 -20.87 -25.32 28.14
N ASP A 112 -19.75 -24.58 28.24
CA ASP A 112 -19.19 -24.11 29.50
C ASP A 112 -20.19 -23.20 30.25
N TYR A 113 -20.91 -22.34 29.55
CA TYR A 113 -21.95 -21.51 30.17
C TYR A 113 -23.03 -22.38 30.83
N ILE A 114 -23.57 -23.37 30.11
CA ILE A 114 -24.60 -24.28 30.63
C ILE A 114 -24.08 -25.06 31.84
N LEU A 115 -22.86 -25.59 31.76
CA LEU A 115 -22.24 -26.34 32.86
C LEU A 115 -22.06 -25.50 34.12
N ASN A 116 -21.68 -24.24 33.97
CA ASN A 116 -21.41 -23.33 35.08
C ASN A 116 -22.63 -22.54 35.59
N HIS A 117 -23.82 -22.67 34.98
CA HIS A 117 -25.03 -21.93 35.40
C HIS A 117 -26.27 -22.82 35.61
N HIS A 118 -26.34 -23.98 34.95
CA HIS A 118 -27.52 -24.84 34.97
C HIS A 118 -27.23 -26.29 35.40
N LEU A 119 -25.97 -26.75 35.31
CA LEU A 119 -25.58 -28.13 35.65
C LEU A 119 -24.47 -28.16 36.71
N ILE A 120 -24.74 -27.56 37.86
CA ILE A 120 -23.82 -27.43 38.99
C ILE A 120 -24.29 -28.30 40.16
N ALA A 121 -23.35 -28.85 40.93
CA ALA A 121 -23.60 -29.39 42.26
C ALA A 121 -22.52 -28.92 43.24
N GLU A 122 -22.87 -28.80 44.52
CA GLU A 122 -21.90 -28.53 45.58
C GLU A 122 -21.04 -29.77 45.81
N ASP A 123 -19.72 -29.58 45.84
CA ASP A 123 -18.79 -30.63 46.30
C ASP A 123 -18.83 -30.78 47.83
N ASP A 124 -18.15 -31.80 48.36
CA ASP A 124 -18.12 -32.09 49.80
C ASP A 124 -17.58 -30.93 50.67
N ASN A 125 -17.02 -29.88 50.07
CA ASN A 125 -16.53 -28.67 50.73
C ASN A 125 -17.43 -27.44 50.51
N GLY A 126 -18.63 -27.62 49.93
CA GLY A 126 -19.57 -26.55 49.62
C GLY A 126 -19.14 -25.67 48.44
N VAL A 127 -18.21 -26.15 47.60
CA VAL A 127 -17.80 -25.43 46.38
C VAL A 127 -18.62 -25.93 45.21
N GLU A 128 -19.34 -25.03 44.56
CA GLU A 128 -20.09 -25.28 43.33
C GLU A 128 -19.17 -25.76 42.19
N ARG A 129 -19.42 -26.97 41.68
CA ARG A 129 -18.70 -27.55 40.54
C ARG A 129 -19.64 -28.09 39.46
N PRO A 130 -19.24 -28.03 38.18
CA PRO A 130 -19.99 -28.67 37.10
C PRO A 130 -20.19 -30.17 37.32
N LEU A 131 -21.41 -30.65 37.09
CA LEU A 131 -21.80 -32.06 37.18
C LEU A 131 -21.14 -32.94 36.10
N PHE A 132 -20.77 -32.33 34.97
CA PHE A 132 -20.20 -33.03 33.83
C PHE A 132 -19.02 -32.25 33.26
N SER A 133 -18.15 -32.94 32.53
CA SER A 133 -17.08 -32.31 31.74
C SER A 133 -17.62 -31.84 30.39
N ASN A 134 -17.04 -30.77 29.85
CA ASN A 134 -17.35 -30.33 28.50
C ASN A 134 -16.83 -31.38 27.50
N PRO A 135 -17.68 -31.93 26.61
CA PRO A 135 -17.26 -32.92 25.61
C PRO A 135 -16.54 -32.29 24.40
N PHE A 136 -16.47 -30.96 24.33
CA PHE A 136 -15.79 -30.22 23.28
C PHE A 136 -14.52 -29.55 23.81
N ASP A 137 -13.50 -29.54 22.97
CA ASP A 137 -12.19 -28.96 23.21
C ASP A 137 -11.92 -27.86 22.19
N LYS A 138 -11.24 -26.80 22.62
CA LYS A 138 -10.86 -25.70 21.72
C LYS A 138 -9.78 -26.19 20.76
N ILE A 139 -10.10 -26.21 19.47
CA ILE A 139 -9.11 -26.49 18.42
C ILE A 139 -8.21 -25.26 18.22
N LYS A 140 -6.89 -25.49 18.22
CA LYS A 140 -5.92 -24.43 17.92
C LYS A 140 -6.15 -23.91 16.51
N ARG A 141 -6.27 -22.59 16.39
CA ARG A 141 -6.32 -21.90 15.10
C ARG A 141 -4.98 -22.10 14.40
N ASP A 142 -4.95 -22.87 13.32
CA ASP A 142 -3.83 -22.85 12.40
C ASP A 142 -3.96 -21.57 11.56
N ILE A 143 -3.30 -20.51 12.01
CA ILE A 143 -3.40 -19.20 11.36
C ILE A 143 -2.56 -19.23 10.08
N SER A 144 -3.19 -19.59 8.97
CA SER A 144 -2.80 -19.00 7.69
C SER A 144 -3.55 -17.68 7.59
N ASN A 145 -2.89 -16.56 7.89
CA ASN A 145 -3.42 -15.21 7.61
C ASN A 145 -3.32 -14.97 6.10
N THR A 146 -4.09 -15.72 5.32
CA THR A 146 -4.19 -15.53 3.87
C THR A 146 -5.45 -14.72 3.60
N GLU A 147 -5.31 -13.40 3.70
CA GLU A 147 -6.32 -12.48 3.17
C GLU A 147 -6.27 -12.50 1.64
N THR A 148 -7.44 -12.34 1.03
CA THR A 148 -7.63 -12.33 -0.43
C THR A 148 -6.85 -11.16 -1.03
N ALA A 149 -5.84 -11.47 -1.85
CA ALA A 149 -4.99 -10.47 -2.49
C ALA A 149 -5.79 -9.70 -3.57
N HIS A 150 -5.72 -8.38 -3.54
CA HIS A 150 -6.26 -7.53 -4.61
C HIS A 150 -5.17 -6.58 -5.09
N SER A 151 -4.95 -6.52 -6.41
CA SER A 151 -3.97 -5.62 -7.02
C SER A 151 -4.33 -4.15 -6.76
N PRO A 152 -3.36 -3.27 -6.46
CA PRO A 152 -3.61 -1.85 -6.34
C PRO A 152 -3.86 -1.23 -7.73
N LEU A 153 -4.78 -0.27 -7.81
CA LEU A 153 -5.07 0.54 -8.99
C LEU A 153 -4.13 1.78 -9.02
N PRO A 154 -3.37 2.02 -10.10
CA PRO A 154 -2.51 3.21 -10.24
C PRO A 154 -3.26 4.54 -10.10
N TYR A 155 -2.59 5.57 -9.57
CA TYR A 155 -3.21 6.88 -9.26
C TYR A 155 -3.82 7.58 -10.48
N ARG A 156 -3.17 7.49 -11.63
CA ARG A 156 -3.66 8.09 -12.89
C ARG A 156 -5.09 7.62 -13.22
N TYR A 157 -5.36 6.33 -13.04
CA TYR A 157 -6.68 5.75 -13.29
C TYR A 157 -7.71 6.18 -12.23
N ILE A 158 -7.26 6.42 -10.98
CA ILE A 158 -8.10 7.02 -9.94
C ILE A 158 -8.49 8.46 -10.32
N GLN A 159 -7.55 9.26 -10.84
CA GLN A 159 -7.84 10.62 -11.31
C GLN A 159 -8.80 10.63 -12.50
N GLN A 160 -8.61 9.74 -13.48
CA GLN A 160 -9.54 9.59 -14.60
C GLN A 160 -10.94 9.17 -14.12
N ALA A 161 -11.04 8.22 -13.18
CA ALA A 161 -12.32 7.85 -12.57
C ALA A 161 -12.99 9.02 -11.83
N ARG A 162 -12.21 9.92 -11.19
CA ARG A 162 -12.76 11.17 -10.60
C ARG A 162 -13.32 12.08 -11.68
N HIS A 163 -12.60 12.24 -12.80
CA HIS A 163 -13.03 13.08 -13.91
C HIS A 163 -14.29 12.55 -14.62
N ILE A 164 -14.42 11.22 -14.77
CA ILE A 164 -15.64 10.59 -15.29
C ILE A 164 -16.85 10.89 -14.40
N LEU A 165 -16.68 10.83 -13.07
CA LEU A 165 -17.76 11.13 -12.12
C LEU A 165 -18.08 12.63 -12.04
N CYS A 166 -17.05 13.46 -11.93
CA CYS A 166 -17.11 14.89 -11.68
C CYS A 166 -16.23 15.61 -12.72
N PRO A 167 -16.76 15.87 -13.93
CA PRO A 167 -16.01 16.54 -14.98
C PRO A 167 -15.95 18.05 -14.70
N TYR A 168 -14.73 18.59 -14.62
CA TYR A 168 -14.47 20.03 -14.65
C TYR A 168 -13.13 20.31 -15.36
N PRO A 169 -12.94 21.49 -15.97
CA PRO A 169 -11.72 21.84 -16.71
C PRO A 169 -10.50 21.83 -15.80
N THR A 170 -9.46 21.13 -16.23
CA THR A 170 -8.17 21.04 -15.53
C THR A 170 -7.05 21.82 -16.25
N ASP A 171 -7.37 22.42 -17.39
CA ASP A 171 -6.37 22.92 -18.35
C ASP A 171 -5.89 24.35 -18.06
N ASP A 172 -6.45 25.00 -17.03
CA ASP A 172 -6.01 26.32 -16.55
C ASP A 172 -5.13 26.17 -15.29
N PRO A 173 -3.79 26.15 -15.43
CA PRO A 173 -2.87 26.03 -14.31
C PRO A 173 -2.91 27.21 -13.32
N GLY A 174 -3.56 28.33 -13.67
CA GLY A 174 -3.77 29.47 -12.78
C GLY A 174 -4.96 29.30 -11.83
N ASN A 175 -5.91 28.42 -12.16
CA ASN A 175 -7.11 28.20 -11.35
C ASN A 175 -6.86 27.10 -10.31
N LYS A 176 -6.56 27.50 -9.07
CA LYS A 176 -6.31 26.57 -7.96
C LYS A 176 -7.57 25.86 -7.44
N THR A 177 -8.77 26.29 -7.85
CA THR A 177 -10.05 25.76 -7.38
C THR A 177 -11.04 25.57 -8.53
N PRO A 178 -10.72 24.74 -9.54
CA PRO A 178 -11.52 24.60 -10.76
C PRO A 178 -12.93 24.06 -10.53
N TRP A 179 -13.17 23.37 -9.41
CA TRP A 179 -14.48 22.85 -9.01
C TRP A 179 -15.45 23.92 -8.49
N VAL A 180 -14.97 25.11 -8.13
CA VAL A 180 -15.84 26.18 -7.59
C VAL A 180 -16.70 26.75 -8.71
N GLY A 181 -18.02 26.72 -8.53
CA GLY A 181 -18.99 27.11 -9.55
C GLY A 181 -19.52 25.96 -10.41
N PHE A 182 -19.00 24.74 -10.24
CA PHE A 182 -19.58 23.53 -10.83
C PHE A 182 -20.70 22.96 -9.96
N HIS A 183 -21.67 22.33 -10.60
CA HIS A 183 -22.91 21.84 -9.99
C HIS A 183 -23.19 20.37 -10.31
N PHE A 184 -24.07 19.75 -9.52
CA PHE A 184 -24.47 18.36 -9.72
C PHE A 184 -25.10 18.12 -11.10
N ARG A 185 -25.73 19.13 -11.71
CA ARG A 185 -26.23 19.04 -13.11
C ARG A 185 -25.13 18.77 -14.14
N ASP A 186 -23.89 19.10 -13.80
CA ASP A 186 -22.73 18.92 -14.68
C ASP A 186 -22.18 17.48 -14.60
N TRP A 187 -22.61 16.69 -13.62
CA TRP A 187 -22.22 15.27 -13.43
C TRP A 187 -23.04 14.35 -14.36
N ARG A 188 -23.12 14.69 -15.65
CA ARG A 188 -24.03 14.08 -16.63
C ARG A 188 -23.88 12.56 -16.71
N TRP A 189 -22.64 12.07 -16.79
CA TRP A 189 -22.40 10.62 -16.83
C TRP A 189 -22.94 9.93 -15.57
N ALA A 190 -22.74 10.52 -14.39
CA ALA A 190 -23.25 9.98 -13.14
C ALA A 190 -24.79 9.99 -13.06
N ILE A 191 -25.43 11.03 -13.61
CA ILE A 191 -26.89 11.14 -13.68
C ILE A 191 -27.48 10.03 -14.55
N ASP A 192 -26.89 9.81 -15.72
CA ASP A 192 -27.45 8.96 -16.75
C ASP A 192 -27.09 7.48 -16.61
N HIS A 193 -25.87 7.17 -16.14
CA HIS A 193 -25.28 5.82 -16.29
C HIS A 193 -24.83 5.15 -14.99
N LEU A 194 -24.68 5.89 -13.88
CA LEU A 194 -24.06 5.33 -12.66
C LEU A 194 -24.97 4.33 -11.93
N GLN A 195 -26.28 4.54 -11.92
CA GLN A 195 -27.23 3.64 -11.27
C GLN A 195 -28.34 3.24 -12.24
N ASP A 196 -28.68 1.95 -12.24
CA ASP A 196 -29.71 1.41 -13.12
C ASP A 196 -31.08 2.05 -12.97
N GLY A 197 -31.64 2.47 -14.11
CA GLY A 197 -33.02 2.89 -14.26
C GLY A 197 -33.41 3.99 -13.29
N ASN A 198 -34.34 3.67 -12.38
CA ASN A 198 -34.91 4.66 -11.45
C ASN A 198 -34.27 4.60 -10.05
N LYS A 199 -33.12 3.93 -9.89
CA LYS A 199 -32.47 3.73 -8.58
C LYS A 199 -31.72 4.97 -8.05
N ALA A 200 -31.48 5.98 -8.86
CA ALA A 200 -30.93 7.27 -8.40
C ALA A 200 -32.00 8.33 -8.10
N TRP A 201 -33.25 8.10 -8.50
CA TRP A 201 -34.29 9.12 -8.51
C TRP A 201 -35.20 9.01 -7.28
N MET A 202 -35.49 10.15 -6.66
CA MET A 202 -36.29 10.30 -5.44
C MET A 202 -37.60 11.00 -5.79
N GLU A 203 -38.74 10.38 -5.48
CA GLU A 203 -40.05 11.04 -5.67
C GLU A 203 -40.24 12.15 -4.63
N VAL A 204 -40.63 13.34 -5.10
CA VAL A 204 -40.83 14.54 -4.29
C VAL A 204 -42.14 15.24 -4.67
N HIS A 205 -42.65 16.10 -3.79
CA HIS A 205 -43.78 16.97 -4.13
C HIS A 205 -43.35 18.02 -5.17
N PRO A 206 -44.20 18.41 -6.14
CA PRO A 206 -43.84 19.39 -7.17
C PRO A 206 -43.33 20.72 -6.62
N GLU A 207 -43.85 21.15 -5.46
CA GLU A 207 -43.45 22.39 -4.77
C GLU A 207 -42.02 22.37 -4.23
N VAL A 208 -41.43 21.18 -4.08
CA VAL A 208 -40.05 21.03 -3.59
C VAL A 208 -39.05 21.23 -4.73
N ILE A 209 -39.47 21.06 -5.99
CA ILE A 209 -38.61 21.29 -7.15
C ILE A 209 -38.32 22.77 -7.25
N ASP A 210 -37.04 23.11 -7.22
CA ASP A 210 -36.56 24.49 -7.33
C ASP A 210 -35.83 24.66 -8.68
N PRO A 211 -36.45 25.33 -9.67
CA PRO A 211 -35.85 25.54 -10.98
C PRO A 211 -34.61 26.45 -10.95
N ASP A 212 -34.48 27.30 -9.94
CA ASP A 212 -33.36 28.25 -9.80
C ASP A 212 -32.14 27.59 -9.12
N ASP A 213 -32.32 26.40 -8.53
CA ASP A 213 -31.26 25.62 -7.93
C ASP A 213 -30.56 24.74 -8.98
N PRO A 214 -29.33 25.08 -9.40
CA PRO A 214 -28.57 24.30 -10.38
C PRO A 214 -28.19 22.89 -9.91
N ASP A 215 -28.32 22.59 -8.61
CA ASP A 215 -28.10 21.27 -8.04
C ASP A 215 -29.42 20.46 -7.94
N CYS A 216 -30.56 21.01 -8.38
CA CYS A 216 -31.87 20.37 -8.45
C CYS A 216 -32.16 19.77 -9.84
N ILE A 217 -31.68 18.55 -10.09
CA ILE A 217 -32.01 17.85 -11.33
C ILE A 217 -33.34 17.11 -11.18
N ALA A 218 -34.40 17.63 -11.79
CA ALA A 218 -35.75 17.07 -11.71
C ALA A 218 -36.20 16.43 -13.03
N ARG A 219 -37.09 15.43 -12.93
CA ARG A 219 -37.79 14.83 -14.07
C ARG A 219 -39.23 14.48 -13.72
N LYS A 220 -40.07 14.32 -14.75
CA LYS A 220 -41.43 13.80 -14.63
C LYS A 220 -41.50 12.39 -15.18
N ARG A 221 -42.21 11.49 -14.50
CA ARG A 221 -42.39 10.10 -14.95
C ARG A 221 -43.82 9.63 -14.70
N ILE A 222 -44.40 8.93 -15.66
CA ILE A 222 -45.73 8.31 -15.50
C ILE A 222 -45.54 6.91 -14.92
N VAL A 223 -46.17 6.62 -13.79
CA VAL A 223 -46.16 5.31 -13.13
C VAL A 223 -47.56 4.75 -13.00
N ASN A 224 -47.68 3.42 -13.09
CA ASN A 224 -48.94 2.75 -12.79
C ASN A 224 -49.03 2.51 -11.27
N ARG A 225 -49.94 3.21 -10.61
CA ARG A 225 -50.34 2.97 -9.21
C ARG A 225 -51.81 2.57 -9.18
N ASN A 226 -52.12 1.41 -8.60
CA ASN A 226 -53.50 0.90 -8.49
C ASN A 226 -54.26 0.90 -9.85
N ASN A 227 -53.62 0.40 -10.92
CA ASN A 227 -54.14 0.38 -12.29
C ASN A 227 -54.50 1.75 -12.90
N LYS A 228 -54.00 2.85 -12.31
CA LYS A 228 -54.11 4.20 -12.87
C LYS A 228 -52.72 4.75 -13.21
N LYS A 229 -52.61 5.44 -14.35
CA LYS A 229 -51.43 6.20 -14.73
C LYS A 229 -51.39 7.48 -13.89
N VAL A 230 -50.35 7.63 -13.07
CA VAL A 230 -50.11 8.78 -12.19
C VAL A 230 -48.80 9.44 -12.61
N GLU A 231 -48.81 10.75 -12.84
CA GLU A 231 -47.58 11.53 -13.03
C GLU A 231 -46.92 11.74 -11.66
N ILE A 232 -45.66 11.33 -11.54
CA ILE A 232 -44.82 11.59 -10.37
C ILE A 232 -43.67 12.51 -10.76
N HIS A 233 -43.25 13.30 -9.78
CA HIS A 233 -42.13 14.22 -9.88
C HIS A 233 -40.95 13.62 -9.11
N GLU A 234 -39.79 13.54 -9.74
CA GLU A 234 -38.60 12.94 -9.15
C GLU A 234 -37.40 13.90 -9.24
N VAL A 235 -36.56 13.92 -8.20
CA VAL A 235 -35.27 14.62 -8.18
C VAL A 235 -34.14 13.58 -8.11
N TRP A 236 -33.05 13.81 -8.83
CA TRP A 236 -31.88 12.94 -8.82
C TRP A 236 -31.09 13.08 -7.51
N SER A 237 -30.71 11.95 -6.91
CA SER A 237 -29.94 11.91 -5.68
C SER A 237 -28.43 11.77 -5.94
N PRO A 238 -27.59 12.77 -5.56
CA PRO A 238 -26.14 12.72 -5.77
C PRO A 238 -25.40 11.76 -4.81
N VAL A 239 -26.11 11.15 -3.86
CA VAL A 239 -25.51 10.44 -2.71
C VAL A 239 -24.58 9.31 -3.14
N MET A 240 -24.97 8.50 -4.13
CA MET A 240 -24.14 7.38 -4.60
C MET A 240 -22.89 7.86 -5.33
N ALA A 241 -23.04 8.89 -6.17
CA ALA A 241 -21.91 9.49 -6.89
C ALA A 241 -20.92 10.11 -5.91
N MET A 242 -21.43 10.87 -4.93
CA MET A 242 -20.63 11.45 -3.85
C MET A 242 -19.95 10.39 -2.96
N PHE A 243 -20.59 9.23 -2.76
CA PHE A 243 -19.99 8.12 -2.01
C PHE A 243 -18.74 7.59 -2.71
N LEU A 244 -18.83 7.35 -4.02
CA LEU A 244 -17.68 6.92 -4.83
C LEU A 244 -16.62 8.03 -4.93
N PHE A 245 -17.04 9.28 -5.13
CA PHE A 245 -16.15 10.44 -5.15
C PHE A 245 -15.33 10.54 -3.85
N THR A 246 -15.99 10.45 -2.69
CA THR A 246 -15.31 10.44 -1.37
C THR A 246 -14.32 9.28 -1.26
N LYS A 247 -14.67 8.09 -1.78
CA LYS A 247 -13.81 6.89 -1.78
C LYS A 247 -12.61 6.98 -2.71
N LEU A 248 -12.70 7.77 -3.79
CA LEU A 248 -11.60 8.06 -4.70
C LEU A 248 -10.66 9.12 -4.13
N HIS A 249 -11.13 10.02 -3.28
CA HIS A 249 -10.29 11.04 -2.62
C HIS A 249 -9.60 10.53 -1.35
N LEU A 250 -10.32 9.76 -0.52
CA LEU A 250 -9.83 9.32 0.78
C LEU A 250 -9.76 7.78 0.92
N PRO A 251 -8.70 7.25 1.55
CA PRO A 251 -8.54 5.81 1.82
C PRO A 251 -9.44 5.30 2.97
N LEU A 252 -10.67 5.79 3.06
CA LEU A 252 -11.66 5.37 4.05
C LEU A 252 -12.26 4.01 3.70
N ARG A 253 -12.67 3.24 4.72
CA ARG A 253 -13.45 2.02 4.52
C ARG A 253 -14.86 2.38 4.07
N SER A 254 -15.47 1.56 3.21
CA SER A 254 -16.86 1.78 2.74
C SER A 254 -17.85 1.94 3.89
N TYR A 255 -17.69 1.17 4.97
CA TYR A 255 -18.49 1.30 6.18
C TYR A 255 -18.36 2.67 6.85
N GLN A 256 -17.16 3.26 6.86
CA GLN A 256 -16.90 4.57 7.47
C GLN A 256 -17.56 5.69 6.67
N VAL A 257 -17.41 5.69 5.34
CA VAL A 257 -18.00 6.71 4.47
C VAL A 257 -19.53 6.72 4.60
N ARG A 258 -20.17 5.54 4.64
CA ARG A 258 -21.63 5.41 4.80
C ARG A 258 -22.17 6.02 6.10
N LEU A 259 -21.36 6.04 7.15
CA LEU A 259 -21.72 6.53 8.48
C LEU A 259 -21.15 7.92 8.78
N LEU A 260 -20.64 8.64 7.78
CA LEU A 260 -20.25 10.03 7.96
C LEU A 260 -21.48 10.86 8.30
N ASP A 261 -21.34 11.66 9.35
CA ASP A 261 -22.35 12.59 9.82
C ASP A 261 -22.27 13.90 9.02
N SER A 262 -23.40 14.53 8.78
CA SER A 262 -23.55 15.77 8.02
C SER A 262 -23.25 17.02 8.85
N GLY A 263 -23.30 16.92 10.18
CA GLY A 263 -23.16 18.04 11.11
C GLY A 263 -24.44 18.86 11.28
N GLU A 264 -25.60 18.37 10.83
CA GLU A 264 -26.89 19.07 11.03
C GLU A 264 -27.22 19.28 12.52
N GLY A 265 -26.77 18.38 13.39
CA GLY A 265 -26.92 18.47 14.85
C GLY A 265 -25.80 19.23 15.58
N ASP A 266 -24.77 19.71 14.87
CA ASP A 266 -23.61 20.35 15.50
C ASP A 266 -23.88 21.78 15.93
N THR A 267 -23.14 22.24 16.95
CA THR A 267 -23.23 23.63 17.43
C THR A 267 -22.70 24.62 16.40
N TRP A 268 -21.60 24.27 15.74
CA TRP A 268 -20.96 25.08 14.72
C TRP A 268 -21.13 24.42 13.37
N ARG A 269 -21.42 25.23 12.35
CA ARG A 269 -21.67 24.78 10.99
C ARG A 269 -20.65 25.40 10.04
N TYR A 270 -20.11 24.57 9.15
CA TYR A 270 -19.23 25.02 8.09
C TYR A 270 -20.06 25.49 6.89
N GLU A 271 -19.94 26.76 6.49
CA GLU A 271 -20.62 27.35 5.34
C GLU A 271 -19.65 28.18 4.51
N ARG A 272 -19.49 27.84 3.23
CA ARG A 272 -18.68 28.62 2.26
C ARG A 272 -17.30 29.00 2.79
N GLY A 273 -16.58 28.05 3.37
CA GLY A 273 -15.24 28.30 3.93
C GLY A 273 -15.19 28.80 5.37
N HIS A 274 -16.33 29.16 5.97
CA HIS A 274 -16.39 29.81 7.28
C HIS A 274 -17.20 29.01 8.30
N TRP A 275 -16.94 29.22 9.59
CA TRP A 275 -17.69 28.60 10.68
C TRP A 275 -18.71 29.57 11.26
N VAL A 276 -19.98 29.21 11.21
CA VAL A 276 -21.11 29.98 11.77
C VAL A 276 -21.83 29.17 12.84
N GLU A 277 -22.49 29.84 13.79
CA GLU A 277 -23.32 29.12 14.76
C GLU A 277 -24.53 28.50 14.05
N ASN A 278 -24.80 27.23 14.33
CA ASN A 278 -25.94 26.54 13.74
C ASN A 278 -27.22 27.10 14.34
N ILE A 279 -27.95 27.93 13.60
CA ILE A 279 -29.27 28.43 13.99
C ILE A 279 -30.40 27.80 13.16
N LYS A 280 -30.04 27.05 12.12
CA LYS A 280 -30.96 26.48 11.13
C LYS A 280 -31.76 25.32 11.70
N HIS A 281 -31.11 24.46 12.49
CA HIS A 281 -31.73 23.23 12.99
C HIS A 281 -32.14 23.35 14.46
N PRO A 282 -33.41 23.03 14.81
CA PRO A 282 -33.90 23.09 16.19
C PRO A 282 -33.37 21.94 17.05
N PHE A 283 -32.99 20.82 16.45
CA PHE A 283 -32.46 19.62 17.11
C PHE A 283 -30.92 19.65 17.30
N ARG A 284 -30.29 20.82 17.16
CA ARG A 284 -28.86 20.97 17.42
C ARG A 284 -28.53 20.72 18.89
N TYR A 285 -27.35 20.19 19.15
CA TYR A 285 -26.82 19.99 20.49
C TYR A 285 -25.70 20.96 20.81
N GLY A 286 -25.37 21.04 22.11
CA GLY A 286 -24.24 21.81 22.63
C GLY A 286 -24.50 23.32 22.72
N THR A 287 -23.49 24.02 23.21
CA THR A 287 -23.48 25.49 23.32
C THR A 287 -22.17 26.02 22.76
N PRO A 288 -22.04 27.30 22.37
CA PRO A 288 -20.76 27.85 21.90
C PRO A 288 -19.58 27.59 22.85
N LYS A 289 -19.84 27.53 24.18
CA LYS A 289 -18.83 27.20 25.21
C LYS A 289 -18.51 25.71 25.33
N ARG A 290 -19.47 24.82 24.99
CA ARG A 290 -19.31 23.36 25.01
C ARG A 290 -19.94 22.80 23.73
N PRO A 291 -19.22 22.89 22.59
CA PRO A 291 -19.81 22.60 21.29
C PRO A 291 -19.98 21.10 21.07
N TYR A 292 -21.09 20.73 20.45
CA TYR A 292 -21.32 19.42 19.84
C TYR A 292 -20.77 19.45 18.40
N GLN A 293 -19.99 18.43 18.04
CA GLN A 293 -19.14 18.44 16.83
C GLN A 293 -18.96 17.03 16.26
N LYS A 294 -20.01 16.39 15.75
CA LYS A 294 -19.96 15.04 15.18
C LYS A 294 -19.95 15.00 13.66
N GLY A 295 -20.24 16.13 13.01
CA GLY A 295 -20.26 16.27 11.56
C GLY A 295 -18.92 15.96 10.93
N VAL A 296 -18.96 15.56 9.65
CA VAL A 296 -17.76 15.34 8.84
C VAL A 296 -16.90 16.59 8.77
N PHE A 297 -17.50 17.78 8.87
CA PHE A 297 -16.77 19.04 9.01
C PHE A 297 -16.32 19.19 10.46
N ARG A 298 -15.00 19.31 10.68
CA ARG A 298 -14.44 19.45 12.02
C ARG A 298 -13.70 20.76 12.17
N ARG A 299 -14.14 21.58 13.12
CA ARG A 299 -13.46 22.82 13.50
C ARG A 299 -12.26 22.48 14.39
N ILE A 300 -11.05 22.75 13.93
CA ILE A 300 -9.80 22.49 14.65
C ILE A 300 -9.19 23.83 15.04
N TYR A 301 -9.02 24.05 16.34
CA TYR A 301 -8.33 25.24 16.82
C TYR A 301 -6.83 25.03 16.74
N ASP A 302 -6.13 25.93 16.08
CA ASP A 302 -4.68 25.98 16.07
C ASP A 302 -4.22 27.08 17.02
N SER A 303 -3.59 26.67 18.12
CA SER A 303 -3.06 27.59 19.13
C SER A 303 -1.88 28.41 18.64
N MET A 304 -1.18 27.98 17.59
CA MET A 304 -0.01 28.68 17.06
C MET A 304 -0.39 29.85 16.14
N THR A 305 -1.47 29.69 15.38
CA THR A 305 -1.99 30.72 14.47
C THR A 305 -3.17 31.50 15.06
N GLU A 306 -3.61 31.15 16.27
CA GLU A 306 -4.84 31.64 16.92
C GLU A 306 -6.06 31.60 15.99
N SER A 307 -6.06 30.62 15.07
CA SER A 307 -7.03 30.52 13.99
C SER A 307 -7.69 29.15 13.98
N TYR A 308 -8.80 29.04 13.26
CA TYR A 308 -9.53 27.78 13.11
C TYR A 308 -9.29 27.20 11.73
N ALA A 309 -8.71 26.00 11.67
CA ALA A 309 -8.63 25.20 10.47
C ALA A 309 -9.85 24.26 10.36
N THR A 310 -10.13 23.81 9.14
CA THR A 310 -11.21 22.84 8.88
C THR A 310 -10.61 21.49 8.52
N GLY A 311 -10.91 20.46 9.31
CA GLY A 311 -10.57 19.07 9.02
C GLY A 311 -11.80 18.23 8.73
N LEU A 312 -11.56 16.93 8.53
CA LEU A 312 -12.60 15.93 8.31
C LEU A 312 -12.73 15.02 9.53
N TYR A 313 -13.92 14.80 10.07
CA TYR A 313 -14.15 13.87 11.17
C TYR A 313 -14.85 12.61 10.68
N VAL A 314 -14.30 11.46 11.07
CA VAL A 314 -14.81 10.14 10.73
C VAL A 314 -15.45 9.55 11.97
N SER A 315 -16.78 9.39 11.94
CA SER A 315 -17.60 9.04 13.10
C SER A 315 -17.39 7.62 13.64
N THR A 316 -16.63 6.76 12.95
CA THR A 316 -16.39 5.36 13.37
C THR A 316 -14.96 4.86 13.11
N ASN A 317 -14.44 4.05 14.04
CA ASN A 317 -13.16 3.35 13.95
C ASN A 317 -13.27 1.90 14.48
N LYS A 318 -12.90 0.92 13.64
CA LYS A 318 -13.15 -0.53 13.87
C LYS A 318 -12.53 -1.07 15.17
N THR A 319 -11.27 -0.74 15.43
CA THR A 319 -10.49 -1.29 16.56
C THR A 319 -10.32 -0.27 17.68
N ALA A 320 -10.23 1.02 17.35
CA ALA A 320 -9.98 2.07 18.34
C ALA A 320 -11.23 2.57 19.09
N ASP A 321 -12.45 2.25 18.63
CA ASP A 321 -13.70 2.60 19.34
C ASP A 321 -14.15 1.51 20.33
N GLN A 322 -13.37 0.42 20.47
CA GLN A 322 -13.69 -0.64 21.42
C GLN A 322 -13.65 -0.07 22.85
N ASN A 323 -14.76 -0.22 23.57
CA ASN A 323 -14.94 0.21 24.97
C ASN A 323 -14.87 1.73 25.20
N LYS A 324 -15.13 2.55 24.16
CA LYS A 324 -15.22 4.00 24.28
C LYS A 324 -16.67 4.49 24.29
N ASP A 325 -16.93 5.49 25.12
CA ASP A 325 -18.19 6.24 25.17
C ASP A 325 -18.37 7.08 23.89
N GLU A 326 -19.62 7.42 23.58
CA GLU A 326 -20.06 8.13 22.37
C GLU A 326 -19.19 9.34 21.96
N PRO A 327 -18.72 10.24 22.86
CA PRO A 327 -17.91 11.40 22.48
C PRO A 327 -16.46 11.07 22.10
N GLN A 328 -15.98 9.89 22.48
CA GLN A 328 -14.58 9.45 22.29
C GLN A 328 -14.39 8.55 21.06
N ARG A 329 -15.50 8.24 20.36
CA ARG A 329 -15.50 7.42 19.15
C ARG A 329 -15.04 8.20 17.93
N GLY A 330 -14.59 7.49 16.91
CA GLY A 330 -14.13 8.10 15.66
C GLY A 330 -12.75 8.75 15.76
N TYR A 331 -12.37 9.48 14.72
CA TYR A 331 -11.10 10.19 14.66
C TYR A 331 -11.20 11.39 13.72
N THR A 332 -10.33 12.39 13.94
CA THR A 332 -10.22 13.58 13.09
C THR A 332 -9.04 13.43 12.14
N ILE A 333 -9.27 13.68 10.86
CA ILE A 333 -8.26 13.89 9.83
C ILE A 333 -8.04 15.41 9.76
N PRO A 334 -6.90 15.93 10.25
CA PRO A 334 -6.59 17.36 10.27
C PRO A 334 -6.11 17.83 8.89
N TRP A 335 -6.88 17.54 7.84
CA TRP A 335 -6.59 17.93 6.47
C TRP A 335 -7.76 18.71 5.88
N GLN A 336 -7.48 19.95 5.50
CA GLN A 336 -8.42 20.82 4.80
C GLN A 336 -8.43 20.47 3.30
N HIS A 337 -9.08 19.37 2.95
CA HIS A 337 -9.24 18.96 1.55
C HIS A 337 -10.33 19.80 0.88
N GLU A 338 -9.98 20.97 0.34
CA GLU A 338 -10.93 22.00 -0.13
C GLU A 338 -11.93 21.49 -1.16
N GLU A 339 -11.49 20.74 -2.18
CA GLU A 339 -12.38 20.15 -3.18
C GLU A 339 -13.43 19.22 -2.55
N LEU A 340 -12.99 18.30 -1.70
CA LEU A 340 -13.89 17.36 -1.05
C LEU A 340 -14.83 18.08 -0.07
N LEU A 341 -14.32 19.07 0.68
CA LEU A 341 -15.13 19.89 1.57
C LEU A 341 -16.23 20.62 0.80
N TYR A 342 -15.92 21.22 -0.35
CA TYR A 342 -16.88 21.88 -1.23
C TYR A 342 -18.02 20.93 -1.65
N TRP A 343 -17.67 19.75 -2.17
CA TRP A 343 -18.68 18.79 -2.63
C TRP A 343 -19.47 18.14 -1.50
N LEU A 344 -18.85 17.86 -0.35
CA LEU A 344 -19.55 17.39 0.84
C LEU A 344 -20.52 18.46 1.38
N GLU A 345 -20.14 19.75 1.33
CA GLU A 345 -21.01 20.85 1.74
C GLU A 345 -22.23 20.94 0.83
N LYS A 346 -22.02 20.83 -0.49
CA LYS A 346 -23.10 20.75 -1.47
C LYS A 346 -24.02 19.56 -1.22
N LEU A 347 -23.46 18.37 -0.95
CA LEU A 347 -24.26 17.20 -0.62
C LEU A 347 -25.11 17.43 0.64
N ARG A 348 -24.54 18.02 1.70
CA ARG A 348 -25.28 18.35 2.92
C ARG A 348 -26.42 19.33 2.62
N ASN A 349 -26.15 20.40 1.89
CA ASN A 349 -27.16 21.41 1.57
C ASN A 349 -28.29 20.82 0.69
N TRP A 350 -27.95 19.95 -0.27
CA TRP A 350 -28.90 19.21 -1.08
C TRP A 350 -29.77 18.28 -0.22
N GLN A 351 -29.14 17.52 0.68
CA GLN A 351 -29.80 16.60 1.59
C GLN A 351 -30.76 17.34 2.53
N GLU A 352 -30.39 18.49 3.07
CA GLU A 352 -31.27 19.32 3.92
C GLU A 352 -32.51 19.85 3.19
N LYS A 353 -32.37 20.15 1.90
CA LYS A 353 -33.45 20.74 1.10
C LYS A 353 -34.40 19.69 0.54
N TYR A 354 -33.85 18.62 -0.03
CA TYR A 354 -34.60 17.62 -0.80
C TYR A 354 -34.89 16.33 -0.02
N ASN A 355 -34.16 16.04 1.05
CA ASN A 355 -34.34 14.85 1.90
C ASN A 355 -34.15 15.19 3.39
N PRO A 356 -34.94 16.13 3.94
CA PRO A 356 -34.73 16.70 5.28
C PRO A 356 -34.93 15.66 6.40
N ILE A 357 -34.22 15.86 7.50
CA ILE A 357 -34.48 15.17 8.77
C ILE A 357 -35.06 16.15 9.79
N ASN A 358 -35.92 15.67 10.67
CA ASN A 358 -36.54 16.47 11.73
C ASN A 358 -35.96 16.21 13.12
N ARG A 359 -35.12 15.18 13.25
CA ARG A 359 -34.38 14.79 14.45
C ARG A 359 -33.17 13.95 14.07
N LEU A 360 -32.25 13.79 15.01
CA LEU A 360 -31.20 12.78 14.87
C LEU A 360 -31.78 11.36 15.01
N ILE A 361 -31.14 10.41 14.32
CA ILE A 361 -31.52 9.00 14.36
C ILE A 361 -30.67 8.29 15.40
N GLY A 362 -31.30 7.55 16.30
CA GLY A 362 -30.58 6.74 17.28
C GLY A 362 -29.97 5.49 16.64
N GLY A 363 -28.79 5.08 17.12
CA GLY A 363 -28.14 3.84 16.67
C GLY A 363 -29.01 2.60 16.86
N THR A 364 -29.94 2.59 17.83
CA THR A 364 -30.94 1.53 18.06
C THR A 364 -31.97 1.39 16.95
N GLU A 365 -32.12 2.41 16.10
CA GLU A 365 -33.02 2.39 14.93
C GLU A 365 -32.33 1.79 13.70
N LEU A 366 -31.01 1.62 13.72
CA LEU A 366 -30.24 1.05 12.61
C LEU A 366 -30.43 -0.46 12.52
N SER A 367 -30.74 -0.95 11.32
CA SER A 367 -30.99 -2.36 11.07
C SER A 367 -29.77 -3.09 10.50
N ARG A 368 -29.87 -4.42 10.35
CA ARG A 368 -28.86 -5.22 9.63
C ARG A 368 -28.63 -4.73 8.19
N ARG A 369 -29.66 -4.22 7.52
CA ARG A 369 -29.53 -3.69 6.15
C ARG A 369 -28.58 -2.50 6.10
N ASP A 370 -28.60 -1.70 7.16
CA ASP A 370 -27.82 -0.46 7.31
C ASP A 370 -26.42 -0.75 7.82
N LEU A 371 -26.24 -1.76 8.66
CA LEU A 371 -24.94 -2.06 9.29
C LEU A 371 -24.17 -3.21 8.62
N GLY A 372 -24.82 -3.99 7.75
CA GLY A 372 -24.25 -5.19 7.11
C GLY A 372 -24.16 -6.42 8.03
N ALA A 373 -24.27 -6.23 9.36
CA ALA A 373 -24.29 -7.29 10.36
C ALA A 373 -25.25 -6.96 11.51
N THR A 374 -25.80 -8.01 12.13
CA THR A 374 -26.61 -7.89 13.35
C THR A 374 -25.70 -7.50 14.52
N LYS A 375 -26.08 -6.47 15.28
CA LYS A 375 -25.40 -5.99 16.49
C LYS A 375 -26.29 -6.21 17.72
N SER A 376 -25.69 -6.28 18.91
CA SER A 376 -26.46 -6.34 20.17
C SER A 376 -27.17 -5.01 20.44
N LYS A 377 -28.24 -5.03 21.24
CA LYS A 377 -28.97 -3.81 21.64
C LYS A 377 -28.06 -2.80 22.34
N LYS A 378 -27.13 -3.28 23.18
CA LYS A 378 -26.12 -2.46 23.86
C LYS A 378 -25.19 -1.78 22.86
N GLN A 379 -24.64 -2.51 21.89
CA GLN A 379 -23.80 -1.93 20.84
C GLN A 379 -24.51 -0.85 20.04
N LEU A 380 -25.79 -1.05 19.72
CA LEU A 380 -26.60 -0.07 18.99
C LEU A 380 -26.87 1.18 19.84
N ALA A 381 -27.12 1.03 21.14
CA ALA A 381 -27.27 2.16 22.05
C ALA A 381 -25.98 2.97 22.18
N GLU A 382 -24.83 2.31 22.31
CA GLU A 382 -23.52 2.97 22.41
C GLU A 382 -23.10 3.69 21.12
N MET A 383 -23.67 3.35 19.96
CA MET A 383 -23.38 4.06 18.71
C MET A 383 -23.84 5.53 18.77
N GLY A 384 -24.81 5.85 19.63
CA GLY A 384 -25.29 7.21 19.79
C GLY A 384 -26.23 7.66 18.67
N GLU A 385 -26.39 8.97 18.55
CA GLU A 385 -27.25 9.59 17.54
C GLU A 385 -26.46 10.13 16.33
N PHE A 386 -27.09 10.12 15.15
CA PHE A 386 -26.49 10.54 13.88
C PHE A 386 -27.43 11.42 13.03
N ALA A 387 -26.84 12.39 12.32
CA ALA A 387 -27.41 13.01 11.12
C ALA A 387 -26.63 12.53 9.88
N LEU A 388 -27.01 11.37 9.33
CA LEU A 388 -26.24 10.72 8.27
C LEU A 388 -26.19 11.57 6.98
N LEU A 389 -24.97 11.81 6.48
CA LEU A 389 -24.73 12.54 5.24
C LEU A 389 -25.06 11.69 4.00
N PHE A 390 -24.67 10.41 4.01
CA PHE A 390 -24.90 9.47 2.92
C PHE A 390 -26.20 8.67 3.11
N ARG A 391 -27.31 9.39 3.32
CA ARG A 391 -28.64 8.79 3.52
C ARG A 391 -29.32 8.36 2.21
N ASP A 392 -30.00 7.21 2.25
CA ASP A 392 -30.77 6.67 1.12
C ASP A 392 -31.97 7.58 0.81
N ARG A 393 -32.59 7.35 -0.34
CA ARG A 393 -33.63 8.24 -0.84
C ARG A 393 -34.91 8.16 0.00
N ASN A 394 -35.52 9.31 0.30
CA ASN A 394 -36.72 9.41 1.16
C ASN A 394 -36.54 8.66 2.48
N SER A 395 -35.32 8.68 3.01
CA SER A 395 -34.90 7.92 4.17
C SER A 395 -33.88 8.72 4.96
N ALA A 396 -33.95 8.58 6.28
CA ALA A 396 -32.95 9.12 7.18
C ALA A 396 -31.77 8.14 7.35
N PHE A 397 -31.95 6.86 6.98
CA PHE A 397 -30.96 5.78 7.10
C PHE A 397 -29.90 5.78 5.98
N PRO A 398 -28.70 5.21 6.19
CA PRO A 398 -27.62 5.27 5.21
C PRO A 398 -27.91 4.40 3.98
N ILE A 399 -27.27 4.69 2.85
CA ILE A 399 -27.31 3.82 1.65
C ILE A 399 -26.95 2.37 2.02
N GLY A 400 -27.59 1.36 1.40
CA GLY A 400 -27.43 -0.04 1.77
C GLY A 400 -26.00 -0.59 1.61
N HIS A 401 -25.59 -1.55 2.45
CA HIS A 401 -24.22 -2.10 2.53
C HIS A 401 -23.64 -2.62 1.20
N VAL A 402 -24.46 -3.06 0.25
CA VAL A 402 -24.03 -3.63 -1.04
C VAL A 402 -24.43 -2.76 -2.24
N SER A 403 -25.09 -1.63 -1.98
CA SER A 403 -25.70 -0.80 -3.03
C SER A 403 -24.69 -0.12 -3.97
N PHE A 404 -23.43 -0.02 -3.56
CA PHE A 404 -22.34 0.61 -4.34
C PHE A 404 -21.58 -0.35 -5.26
N ALA A 405 -21.82 -1.67 -5.19
CA ALA A 405 -21.04 -2.64 -5.96
C ALA A 405 -21.25 -2.52 -7.48
N ASN A 406 -22.50 -2.40 -7.92
CA ASN A 406 -22.83 -2.21 -9.34
C ASN A 406 -22.45 -0.79 -9.84
N PRO A 407 -22.72 0.31 -9.11
CA PRO A 407 -22.20 1.63 -9.48
C PRO A 407 -20.69 1.68 -9.64
N TRP A 408 -19.94 0.98 -8.78
CA TRP A 408 -18.49 0.86 -8.91
C TRP A 408 -18.07 0.10 -10.17
N TYR A 409 -18.71 -1.04 -10.45
CA TYR A 409 -18.51 -1.79 -11.69
C TYR A 409 -18.72 -0.91 -12.93
N ARG A 410 -19.83 -0.15 -12.95
CA ARG A 410 -20.16 0.76 -14.07
C ARG A 410 -19.12 1.85 -14.29
N LEU A 411 -18.58 2.41 -13.21
CA LEU A 411 -17.52 3.42 -13.29
C LEU A 411 -16.22 2.84 -13.86
N LEU A 412 -15.80 1.66 -13.39
CA LEU A 412 -14.61 0.99 -13.92
C LEU A 412 -14.81 0.54 -15.37
N SER A 413 -16.00 0.07 -15.73
CA SER A 413 -16.33 -0.30 -17.11
C SER A 413 -16.32 0.92 -18.04
N LYS A 414 -16.77 2.10 -17.56
CA LYS A 414 -16.65 3.34 -18.33
C LYS A 414 -15.19 3.78 -18.50
N LEU A 415 -14.41 3.71 -17.42
CA LEU A 415 -12.98 4.00 -17.47
C LEU A 415 -12.26 3.11 -18.49
N GLU A 416 -12.54 1.82 -18.46
CA GLU A 416 -12.06 0.84 -19.42
C GLU A 416 -12.42 1.22 -20.88
N GLU A 417 -13.66 1.62 -21.12
CA GLU A 417 -14.13 2.07 -22.44
C GLU A 417 -13.43 3.35 -22.91
N GLU A 418 -13.30 4.36 -22.05
CA GLU A 418 -12.65 5.63 -22.40
C GLU A 418 -11.15 5.46 -22.67
N LEU A 419 -10.47 4.59 -21.92
CA LEU A 419 -9.08 4.23 -22.17
C LEU A 419 -8.92 3.57 -23.54
N PHE A 420 -9.83 2.64 -23.88
CA PHE A 420 -9.82 2.00 -25.19
C PHE A 420 -10.10 2.97 -26.35
N GLN A 421 -11.03 3.92 -26.16
CA GLN A 421 -11.36 4.95 -27.15
C GLN A 421 -10.24 5.99 -27.32
N SER A 422 -9.53 6.33 -26.25
CA SER A 422 -8.38 7.24 -26.28
C SER A 422 -7.11 6.62 -26.86
N GLY A 423 -7.17 5.35 -27.28
CA GLY A 423 -6.05 4.64 -27.91
C GLY A 423 -5.12 3.94 -26.92
N LEU A 424 -5.38 4.04 -25.61
CA LEU A 424 -4.72 3.19 -24.62
C LEU A 424 -5.29 1.77 -24.71
N ARG A 425 -4.61 0.93 -25.45
CA ARG A 425 -4.94 -0.48 -25.62
C ARG A 425 -3.78 -1.33 -25.15
N MET A 426 -4.06 -2.59 -24.84
CA MET A 426 -2.99 -3.59 -24.81
C MET A 426 -2.41 -3.71 -26.22
N LYS A 427 -1.15 -4.14 -26.33
CA LYS A 427 -0.42 -4.19 -27.60
C LYS A 427 -1.05 -5.18 -28.60
N ASP A 428 -1.77 -6.18 -28.10
CA ASP A 428 -2.63 -7.10 -28.86
C ASP A 428 -3.90 -6.43 -29.47
N GLY A 429 -4.15 -5.16 -29.15
CA GLY A 429 -5.35 -4.42 -29.57
C GLY A 429 -6.53 -4.56 -28.61
N ASP A 430 -6.40 -5.38 -27.56
CA ASP A 430 -7.40 -5.64 -26.54
C ASP A 430 -7.55 -4.49 -25.51
N ARG A 431 -8.67 -4.50 -24.78
CA ARG A 431 -8.99 -3.50 -23.75
C ARG A 431 -8.20 -3.77 -22.47
N LEU A 432 -7.75 -2.71 -21.81
CA LEU A 432 -7.25 -2.81 -20.43
C LEU A 432 -8.39 -3.27 -19.51
N ARG A 433 -8.24 -4.42 -18.84
CA ARG A 433 -9.34 -5.02 -18.08
C ARG A 433 -9.41 -4.51 -16.64
N PHE A 434 -10.46 -3.78 -16.29
CA PHE A 434 -10.77 -3.33 -14.93
C PHE A 434 -11.96 -4.07 -14.33
N VAL A 435 -12.85 -4.58 -15.19
CA VAL A 435 -14.03 -5.37 -14.80
C VAL A 435 -13.94 -6.80 -15.32
N LYS A 436 -14.66 -7.74 -14.67
CA LYS A 436 -14.78 -9.10 -15.21
C LYS A 436 -15.83 -9.13 -16.31
N ASP A 437 -15.51 -9.81 -17.40
CA ASP A 437 -16.44 -10.06 -18.48
C ASP A 437 -17.55 -11.00 -17.98
N TYR A 438 -18.78 -10.63 -18.30
CA TYR A 438 -19.94 -11.51 -18.20
C TYR A 438 -20.20 -12.00 -19.61
N ASP A 439 -20.17 -13.32 -19.84
CA ASP A 439 -20.36 -13.93 -21.15
C ASP A 439 -21.63 -13.42 -21.85
N GLU A 440 -21.67 -13.44 -23.19
CA GLU A 440 -22.83 -13.00 -23.99
C GLU A 440 -24.13 -13.75 -23.60
N ASP A 441 -24.00 -14.96 -23.05
CA ASP A 441 -25.09 -15.80 -22.55
C ASP A 441 -25.51 -15.49 -21.09
N TYR A 442 -25.05 -14.38 -20.51
CA TYR A 442 -25.41 -14.01 -19.13
C TYR A 442 -26.90 -13.67 -19.01
N GLU A 443 -27.70 -14.62 -18.54
CA GLU A 443 -29.15 -14.48 -18.31
C GLU A 443 -29.54 -13.50 -17.17
N GLY A 444 -28.55 -12.92 -16.47
CA GLY A 444 -28.78 -12.02 -15.35
C GLY A 444 -29.10 -10.58 -15.78
N GLN A 445 -29.88 -9.87 -14.98
CA GLN A 445 -30.12 -8.44 -15.20
C GLN A 445 -28.83 -7.64 -15.11
N GLU A 446 -28.71 -6.56 -15.89
CA GLU A 446 -27.55 -5.65 -15.87
C GLU A 446 -27.17 -5.17 -14.45
N SER A 447 -28.17 -4.99 -13.59
CA SER A 447 -27.95 -4.57 -12.20
C SER A 447 -27.32 -5.60 -11.28
N SER A 448 -27.13 -6.83 -11.77
CA SER A 448 -26.45 -7.93 -11.08
C SER A 448 -24.95 -7.96 -11.39
N LYS A 449 -24.46 -7.18 -12.36
CA LYS A 449 -23.04 -7.09 -12.68
C LYS A 449 -22.30 -6.28 -11.60
N VAL A 450 -21.38 -6.94 -10.92
CA VAL A 450 -20.64 -6.40 -9.74
C VAL A 450 -19.19 -6.86 -9.68
N ALA A 451 -18.76 -7.78 -10.55
CA ALA A 451 -17.45 -8.39 -10.50
C ALA A 451 -16.38 -7.48 -11.12
N THR A 452 -15.41 -7.05 -10.30
CA THR A 452 -14.31 -6.16 -10.70
C THR A 452 -12.97 -6.79 -10.36
N GLU A 453 -11.93 -6.53 -11.15
CA GLU A 453 -10.56 -6.92 -10.80
C GLU A 453 -10.01 -6.06 -9.64
N TYR A 454 -10.52 -4.83 -9.52
CA TYR A 454 -10.16 -3.86 -8.49
C TYR A 454 -11.37 -3.55 -7.60
N PRO A 455 -11.64 -4.34 -6.54
CA PRO A 455 -12.75 -4.04 -5.64
C PRO A 455 -12.54 -2.69 -4.94
N LEU A 456 -13.64 -2.08 -4.49
CA LEU A 456 -13.62 -0.75 -3.83
C LEU A 456 -12.71 -0.71 -2.57
N HIS A 457 -12.40 -1.87 -2.00
CA HIS A 457 -11.45 -1.99 -0.90
C HIS A 457 -9.99 -1.74 -1.34
N SER A 458 -9.62 -2.12 -2.57
CA SER A 458 -8.30 -1.89 -3.15
C SER A 458 -7.94 -0.42 -3.19
N LEU A 459 -8.91 0.48 -3.43
CA LEU A 459 -8.68 1.94 -3.43
C LEU A 459 -8.02 2.45 -2.14
N ARG A 460 -8.29 1.83 -1.00
CA ARG A 460 -7.64 2.21 0.26
C ARG A 460 -6.14 1.92 0.19
N VAL A 461 -5.76 0.73 -0.28
CA VAL A 461 -4.36 0.33 -0.45
C VAL A 461 -3.72 1.21 -1.51
N SER A 462 -4.37 1.37 -2.67
CA SER A 462 -3.90 2.21 -3.77
C SER A 462 -3.61 3.65 -3.35
N LEU A 463 -4.56 4.33 -2.71
CA LEU A 463 -4.37 5.71 -2.27
C LEU A 463 -3.29 5.82 -1.19
N ILE A 464 -3.21 4.86 -0.25
CA ILE A 464 -2.13 4.85 0.74
C ILE A 464 -0.78 4.70 0.03
N THR A 465 -0.65 3.75 -0.90
CA THR A 465 0.56 3.53 -1.70
C THR A 465 0.97 4.79 -2.47
N CYS A 466 0.04 5.43 -3.18
CA CYS A 466 0.31 6.66 -3.92
C CYS A 466 0.72 7.82 -2.99
N TYR A 467 0.05 8.00 -1.84
CA TYR A 467 0.47 9.02 -0.89
C TYR A 467 1.82 8.69 -0.22
N THR A 468 2.19 7.41 -0.07
CA THR A 468 3.49 7.03 0.50
C THR A 468 4.65 7.09 -0.51
N MET A 469 4.39 6.83 -1.79
CA MET A 469 5.42 6.72 -2.83
C MET A 469 5.57 8.00 -3.65
N ASP A 470 4.48 8.72 -3.89
CA ASP A 470 4.44 9.88 -4.79
C ASP A 470 4.46 11.22 -4.02
N THR A 471 4.56 11.20 -2.68
CA THR A 471 4.60 12.44 -1.87
C THR A 471 5.58 12.33 -0.70
N ASP A 472 6.19 13.46 -0.30
CA ASP A 472 7.09 13.57 0.87
C ASP A 472 6.37 13.45 2.24
N LEU A 473 5.13 12.93 2.28
CA LEU A 473 4.37 12.80 3.53
C LEU A 473 5.02 11.71 4.42
N PRO A 474 5.48 12.03 5.64
CA PRO A 474 6.12 11.04 6.50
C PRO A 474 5.17 9.87 6.79
N LEU A 475 5.67 8.63 6.69
CA LEU A 475 4.88 7.41 6.94
C LEU A 475 4.06 7.42 8.26
N PRO A 476 4.53 8.00 9.38
CA PRO A 476 3.73 8.17 10.60
C PRO A 476 2.52 9.11 10.42
N VAL A 477 2.62 10.12 9.55
CA VAL A 477 1.54 11.04 9.19
C VAL A 477 0.49 10.30 8.36
N ILE A 478 0.89 9.49 7.38
CA ILE A 478 -0.03 8.69 6.56
C ILE A 478 -0.75 7.63 7.40
N SER A 479 -0.01 6.90 8.24
CA SER A 479 -0.57 5.83 9.10
C SER A 479 -1.52 6.36 10.18
N LYS A 480 -1.20 7.51 10.81
CA LYS A 480 -2.00 8.11 11.89
C LYS A 480 -3.15 8.99 11.38
N LEU A 481 -2.99 9.70 10.26
CA LEU A 481 -4.02 10.60 9.72
C LEU A 481 -5.01 9.89 8.78
N LEU A 482 -4.58 8.91 7.99
CA LEU A 482 -5.43 8.31 6.94
C LEU A 482 -5.90 6.88 7.29
N ALA A 483 -5.10 6.11 8.01
CA ALA A 483 -5.39 4.69 8.27
C ALA A 483 -5.97 4.39 9.67
N GLY A 484 -5.78 5.28 10.65
CA GLY A 484 -6.48 5.26 11.95
C GLY A 484 -5.98 4.21 12.95
N HIS A 485 -4.72 3.75 12.84
CA HIS A 485 -4.12 2.74 13.71
C HIS A 485 -3.48 3.35 14.98
N THR A 486 -3.65 2.68 16.13
CA THR A 486 -3.34 3.24 17.46
C THR A 486 -1.98 2.87 18.07
N ARG A 487 -1.01 2.30 17.32
CA ARG A 487 0.32 2.00 17.88
C ARG A 487 1.46 2.19 16.87
N LEU A 488 2.43 3.04 17.22
CA LEU A 488 3.77 3.09 16.60
C LEU A 488 4.77 3.64 17.64
N LEU A 489 5.94 3.01 17.74
CA LEU A 489 7.04 3.34 18.66
C LEU A 489 8.24 3.93 17.86
N MET A 490 8.68 5.11 18.31
CA MET A 490 9.95 5.88 18.19
C MET A 490 10.75 6.10 16.87
N THR A 491 10.86 7.41 16.53
CA THR A 491 12.04 8.21 16.03
C THR A 491 12.50 7.99 14.55
N ILE A 492 12.83 8.99 13.69
CA ILE A 492 13.78 10.15 13.76
C ILE A 492 13.39 11.28 12.71
N TYR A 493 14.05 12.46 12.80
CA TYR A 493 13.93 13.82 12.21
C TYR A 493 13.93 14.08 10.67
N TYR A 494 13.18 15.15 10.27
CA TYR A 494 13.25 16.17 9.16
C TYR A 494 14.00 15.89 7.83
N ASN A 495 13.56 16.32 6.63
CA ASN A 495 13.54 17.74 6.19
C ASN A 495 12.84 17.98 4.82
N LYS A 496 12.57 19.26 4.52
CA LYS A 496 11.81 19.84 3.39
C LYS A 496 12.49 19.77 2.01
N ILE A 497 11.71 19.47 0.95
CA ILE A 497 11.96 19.89 -0.45
C ILE A 497 10.83 20.88 -0.84
N THR A 498 11.14 21.89 -1.66
CA THR A 498 10.20 22.97 -2.01
C THR A 498 9.55 22.80 -3.41
N PRO A 499 8.29 23.24 -3.60
CA PRO A 499 7.45 22.83 -4.75
C PRO A 499 7.86 23.34 -6.15
N SER A 500 8.77 24.31 -6.25
CA SER A 500 9.22 24.88 -7.53
C SER A 500 10.29 24.04 -8.24
N VAL A 501 11.04 23.22 -7.51
CA VAL A 501 12.10 22.33 -8.06
C VAL A 501 11.51 21.03 -8.64
N MET A 502 10.35 20.59 -8.13
CA MET A 502 9.63 19.40 -8.61
C MET A 502 8.97 19.63 -9.99
N ALA A 503 8.54 20.86 -10.28
CA ALA A 503 7.83 21.21 -11.51
C ALA A 503 8.76 21.34 -12.74
N GLU A 504 10.00 21.80 -12.53
CA GLU A 504 11.01 21.94 -13.59
C GLU A 504 11.61 20.56 -13.97
N LYS A 505 11.85 19.70 -12.97
CA LYS A 505 12.37 18.32 -13.14
C LYS A 505 11.40 17.36 -13.83
N MET A 506 10.09 17.53 -13.64
CA MET A 506 9.06 16.75 -14.34
C MET A 506 8.95 17.13 -15.82
N SER A 507 9.23 18.39 -16.19
CA SER A 507 9.13 18.85 -17.59
C SER A 507 10.35 18.50 -18.44
N GLU A 508 11.54 18.39 -17.85
CA GLU A 508 12.75 17.88 -18.52
C GLU A 508 12.70 16.35 -18.73
N ALA A 509 12.07 15.61 -17.80
CA ALA A 509 11.87 14.17 -17.90
C ALA A 509 10.91 13.76 -19.04
N ASP A 510 9.89 14.57 -19.31
CA ASP A 510 8.91 14.36 -20.39
C ASP A 510 9.53 14.53 -21.79
N SER A 511 10.56 15.37 -21.92
CA SER A 511 11.25 15.60 -23.20
C SER A 511 12.29 14.52 -23.54
N ALA A 512 12.82 13.79 -22.54
CA ALA A 512 13.78 12.69 -22.73
C ALA A 512 13.12 11.34 -23.05
N LEU A 513 11.84 11.17 -22.69
CA LEU A 513 11.02 9.99 -23.01
C LEU A 513 10.73 9.83 -24.52
N VAL A 514 10.94 10.90 -25.31
CA VAL A 514 10.63 10.96 -26.74
C VAL A 514 11.74 10.39 -27.65
N GLU A 515 12.99 10.23 -27.18
CA GLU A 515 14.13 9.87 -28.05
C GLU A 515 14.63 8.41 -28.00
N ARG A 516 14.16 7.56 -27.07
CA ARG A 516 14.64 6.16 -26.95
C ARG A 516 13.62 5.13 -27.41
N GLY A 517 13.48 5.03 -28.73
CA GLY A 517 12.92 3.85 -29.37
C GLY A 517 13.78 2.61 -29.06
N GLU A 518 13.20 1.63 -28.39
CA GLU A 518 13.02 0.24 -28.88
C GLU A 518 12.87 -0.73 -27.71
N THR A 519 11.62 -1.16 -27.50
CA THR A 519 11.21 -2.35 -26.75
C THR A 519 11.43 -2.33 -25.24
N SER A 520 10.67 -1.51 -24.51
CA SER A 520 10.50 -1.70 -23.05
C SER A 520 10.24 -3.18 -22.74
N LEU A 521 11.03 -3.78 -21.84
CA LEU A 521 10.88 -5.18 -21.39
C LEU A 521 9.42 -5.52 -21.03
N LYS A 522 8.70 -4.55 -20.44
CA LYS A 522 7.27 -4.63 -20.14
C LYS A 522 6.42 -4.93 -21.39
N ASN A 523 6.69 -4.22 -22.48
CA ASN A 523 6.01 -4.38 -23.76
C ASN A 523 6.31 -5.73 -24.44
N PHE A 524 7.48 -6.32 -24.22
CA PHE A 524 7.82 -7.66 -24.75
C PHE A 524 7.10 -8.78 -23.96
N LEU A 525 7.05 -8.66 -22.64
CA LEU A 525 6.39 -9.64 -21.75
C LEU A 525 4.88 -9.72 -21.98
N GLU A 526 4.26 -8.67 -22.51
CA GLU A 526 2.85 -8.64 -22.89
C GLU A 526 2.55 -9.55 -24.09
N ASP A 527 3.43 -9.53 -25.10
CA ASP A 527 3.22 -10.17 -26.40
C ASP A 527 3.88 -11.56 -26.53
N ALA A 528 4.85 -11.87 -25.66
CA ALA A 528 5.68 -13.07 -25.75
C ALA A 528 5.02 -14.32 -25.12
N GLU A 529 5.22 -15.48 -25.75
CA GLU A 529 4.89 -16.76 -25.12
C GLU A 529 5.78 -17.00 -23.89
N MET A 530 5.29 -17.70 -22.86
CA MET A 530 6.04 -17.94 -21.60
C MET A 530 7.45 -18.52 -21.85
N ARG A 531 7.58 -19.37 -22.87
CA ARG A 531 8.87 -19.94 -23.29
C ARG A 531 9.82 -18.88 -23.84
N GLN A 532 9.34 -17.88 -24.58
CA GLN A 532 10.15 -16.79 -25.10
C GLN A 532 10.59 -15.82 -23.98
N ILE A 533 9.77 -15.65 -22.94
CA ILE A 533 10.13 -14.85 -21.77
C ILE A 533 11.32 -15.44 -21.01
N GLN A 534 11.31 -16.76 -20.78
CA GLN A 534 12.43 -17.48 -20.16
C GLN A 534 13.71 -17.43 -21.02
N LEU A 535 13.58 -17.29 -22.35
CA LEU A 535 14.69 -17.19 -23.29
C LEU A 535 15.25 -15.77 -23.44
N ARG A 536 14.64 -14.75 -22.81
CA ARG A 536 15.07 -13.34 -22.94
C ARG A 536 15.34 -12.65 -21.59
N THR A 537 14.80 -13.19 -20.49
CA THR A 537 14.89 -12.56 -19.17
C THR A 537 15.67 -13.42 -18.18
N ALA A 538 16.49 -12.77 -17.36
CA ALA A 538 17.14 -13.37 -16.20
C ALA A 538 16.37 -13.02 -14.93
N SER A 539 16.24 -14.00 -14.04
CA SER A 539 15.62 -13.83 -12.73
C SER A 539 16.36 -14.62 -11.65
N LEU A 540 16.08 -14.28 -10.40
CA LEU A 540 16.50 -15.12 -9.28
C LEU A 540 15.67 -16.40 -9.33
N GLY A 541 16.31 -17.53 -9.64
CA GLY A 541 15.62 -18.82 -9.67
C GLY A 541 15.16 -19.18 -8.27
N ASP A 542 13.88 -19.52 -8.12
CA ASP A 542 13.32 -20.05 -6.89
C ASP A 542 12.67 -21.42 -7.15
N THR A 543 12.53 -22.21 -6.09
CA THR A 543 12.05 -23.61 -6.16
C THR A 543 10.68 -23.77 -6.86
N TYR A 544 9.91 -22.69 -6.95
CA TYR A 544 8.54 -22.69 -7.47
C TYR A 544 8.31 -21.77 -8.67
N ASN A 545 9.37 -21.25 -9.29
CA ASN A 545 9.30 -20.32 -10.42
C ASN A 545 8.27 -19.19 -10.21
N SER A 546 8.42 -18.43 -9.13
CA SER A 546 7.52 -17.34 -8.75
C SER A 546 7.28 -16.33 -9.89
N VAL A 547 8.27 -16.15 -10.76
CA VAL A 547 8.16 -15.33 -11.98
C VAL A 547 7.10 -15.89 -12.94
N GLU A 548 7.09 -17.21 -13.19
CA GLU A 548 6.08 -17.86 -14.04
C GLU A 548 4.67 -17.74 -13.46
N ALA A 549 4.53 -17.90 -12.14
CA ALA A 549 3.24 -17.78 -11.47
C ALA A 549 2.65 -16.36 -11.56
N VAL A 550 3.48 -15.32 -11.51
CA VAL A 550 3.04 -13.93 -11.64
C VAL A 550 2.75 -13.57 -13.09
N LEU A 551 3.60 -14.03 -14.02
CA LEU A 551 3.40 -13.83 -15.46
C LEU A 551 2.17 -14.59 -15.99
N ALA A 552 1.82 -15.74 -15.41
CA ALA A 552 0.62 -16.51 -15.78
C ALA A 552 -0.69 -15.75 -15.57
N ASN A 553 -0.73 -14.80 -14.62
CA ASN A 553 -1.88 -13.93 -14.39
C ASN A 553 -1.95 -12.72 -15.34
N ARG A 554 -0.93 -12.52 -16.22
CA ARG A 554 -0.82 -11.48 -17.26
C ARG A 554 -1.48 -10.13 -16.89
N ASN A 555 -1.12 -9.54 -15.75
CA ASN A 555 -1.61 -8.21 -15.36
C ASN A 555 -0.44 -7.20 -15.27
N PRO A 556 -0.07 -6.56 -16.40
CA PRO A 556 1.06 -5.62 -16.49
C PRO A 556 0.83 -4.29 -15.74
N ILE A 557 -0.41 -4.01 -15.32
CA ILE A 557 -0.79 -2.78 -14.61
C ILE A 557 -0.05 -2.67 -13.27
N GLY A 558 0.35 -3.80 -12.68
CA GLY A 558 1.12 -3.85 -11.43
C GLY A 558 2.65 -3.87 -11.59
N TRP A 559 3.19 -3.80 -12.81
CA TRP A 559 4.64 -3.86 -13.04
C TRP A 559 5.28 -2.49 -13.11
N GLU A 560 6.43 -2.36 -12.47
CA GLU A 560 7.16 -1.11 -12.29
C GLU A 560 8.61 -1.26 -12.71
N GLU A 561 9.11 -0.28 -13.44
CA GLU A 561 10.50 -0.21 -13.90
C GLU A 561 11.43 0.20 -12.76
N ARG A 562 12.58 -0.48 -12.66
CA ARG A 562 13.59 -0.26 -11.62
C ARG A 562 14.95 -0.11 -12.30
N ALA A 563 15.90 0.55 -11.64
CA ALA A 563 17.23 0.81 -12.23
C ALA A 563 17.93 -0.44 -12.80
N THR A 564 17.71 -1.62 -12.22
CA THR A 564 18.37 -2.88 -12.62
C THR A 564 17.44 -3.91 -13.27
N GLY A 565 16.20 -3.53 -13.61
CA GLY A 565 15.23 -4.43 -14.26
C GLY A 565 13.76 -4.06 -13.99
N LEU A 566 12.86 -5.03 -14.07
CA LEU A 566 11.42 -4.84 -13.87
C LEU A 566 10.95 -5.55 -12.58
N CYS A 567 10.20 -4.81 -11.75
CA CYS A 567 9.52 -5.37 -10.58
C CYS A 567 8.11 -5.82 -10.96
N LEU A 568 7.85 -7.13 -10.85
CA LEU A 568 6.55 -7.72 -11.23
C LEU A 568 5.43 -7.45 -10.22
N VAL A 569 5.72 -6.79 -9.10
CA VAL A 569 4.80 -6.58 -7.98
C VAL A 569 4.75 -5.13 -7.50
N GLY A 570 5.22 -4.18 -8.33
CA GLY A 570 5.10 -2.74 -8.06
C GLY A 570 5.84 -2.26 -6.82
N GLY A 571 6.93 -2.92 -6.45
CA GLY A 571 7.89 -2.41 -5.47
C GLY A 571 7.39 -2.20 -4.03
N ASN A 572 6.34 -2.91 -3.62
CA ASN A 572 5.76 -2.74 -2.29
C ASN A 572 6.73 -3.12 -1.16
N SER A 573 7.30 -2.16 -0.45
CA SER A 573 8.29 -2.38 0.62
C SER A 573 7.69 -2.56 2.03
N VAL A 574 6.42 -2.22 2.23
CA VAL A 574 5.77 -2.26 3.54
C VAL A 574 5.06 -3.59 3.75
N ARG A 575 5.45 -4.30 4.82
CA ARG A 575 4.67 -5.42 5.34
C ARG A 575 3.37 -4.86 5.91
N SER A 576 2.31 -4.83 5.11
CA SER A 576 0.98 -4.65 5.68
C SER A 576 0.68 -5.92 6.48
N ASP A 577 0.57 -5.80 7.81
CA ASP A 577 0.15 -6.89 8.71
C ASP A 577 -1.21 -7.50 8.32
N GLU A 578 -1.92 -6.85 7.38
CA GLU A 578 -3.20 -7.25 6.83
C GLU A 578 -3.07 -8.29 5.68
N LEU A 579 -1.98 -8.35 4.89
CA LEU A 579 -1.93 -9.21 3.67
C LEU A 579 -0.59 -9.94 3.45
N SER A 580 -0.51 -11.23 3.82
CA SER A 580 0.66 -12.10 3.57
C SER A 580 0.79 -12.63 2.11
N THR A 581 -0.14 -12.24 1.24
CA THR A 581 -0.27 -12.73 -0.15
C THR A 581 0.04 -11.67 -1.21
N VAL A 582 0.22 -10.39 -0.82
CA VAL A 582 0.58 -9.31 -1.75
C VAL A 582 2.06 -9.42 -2.10
N GLY A 583 2.42 -9.44 -3.38
CA GLY A 583 3.82 -9.39 -3.77
C GLY A 583 4.48 -8.08 -3.31
N GLY A 584 5.64 -8.17 -2.68
CA GLY A 584 6.39 -7.00 -2.22
C GLY A 584 7.79 -7.36 -1.75
N CYS A 585 8.63 -6.37 -1.45
CA CYS A 585 9.97 -6.60 -0.91
C CYS A 585 9.92 -7.33 0.43
N TRP A 586 8.86 -7.19 1.23
CA TRP A 586 8.74 -7.89 2.51
C TRP A 586 8.51 -9.41 2.38
N ASN A 587 8.10 -9.89 1.20
CA ASN A 587 8.08 -11.31 0.86
C ASN A 587 8.91 -11.61 -0.38
N GLY A 588 9.92 -10.81 -0.75
CA GLY A 588 10.71 -11.05 -1.95
C GLY A 588 11.93 -11.96 -1.73
N GLY A 589 12.20 -12.35 -0.49
CA GLY A 589 13.35 -13.16 -0.10
C GLY A 589 13.11 -14.67 -0.10
N PRO A 590 14.00 -15.45 0.56
CA PRO A 590 13.99 -16.91 0.52
C PRO A 590 12.75 -17.50 1.21
N LEU A 591 12.41 -18.74 0.83
CA LEU A 591 11.32 -19.50 1.44
C LEU A 591 11.67 -19.86 2.89
N ILE A 592 10.83 -19.42 3.84
CA ILE A 592 10.96 -19.70 5.27
C ILE A 592 10.18 -20.98 5.64
N LYS A 593 8.97 -21.14 5.09
CA LYS A 593 8.11 -22.31 5.35
C LYS A 593 7.51 -22.80 4.04
N ASP A 594 7.78 -24.06 3.74
CA ASP A 594 7.24 -24.73 2.57
C ASP A 594 5.87 -25.37 2.86
N ALA A 595 5.01 -25.44 1.84
CA ALA A 595 3.68 -25.99 1.91
C ALA A 595 3.18 -26.45 0.53
N ALA A 596 2.30 -27.46 0.53
CA ALA A 596 1.68 -28.01 -0.69
C ALA A 596 0.79 -26.98 -1.42
N SER A 597 0.08 -26.12 -0.69
CA SER A 597 -0.70 -25.02 -1.26
C SER A 597 0.14 -23.74 -1.38
N ALA A 598 0.13 -23.11 -2.56
CA ALA A 598 0.90 -21.89 -2.84
C ALA A 598 0.59 -20.75 -1.86
N HIS A 599 -0.66 -20.62 -1.42
CA HIS A 599 -1.09 -19.60 -0.45
C HIS A 599 -0.54 -19.84 0.96
N SER A 600 -0.11 -21.06 1.28
CA SER A 600 0.39 -21.45 2.61
C SER A 600 1.91 -21.38 2.72
N ARG A 601 2.61 -21.03 1.63
CA ARG A 601 4.06 -20.84 1.60
C ARG A 601 4.41 -19.48 2.21
N VAL A 602 5.43 -19.44 3.05
CA VAL A 602 5.89 -18.20 3.71
C VAL A 602 7.29 -17.90 3.24
N TYR A 603 7.47 -16.70 2.70
CA TYR A 603 8.77 -16.18 2.28
C TYR A 603 9.23 -15.04 3.16
N GLY A 604 10.54 -14.88 3.29
CA GLY A 604 11.16 -13.80 4.04
C GLY A 604 11.20 -12.48 3.27
N PRO A 605 11.59 -11.38 3.94
CA PRO A 605 11.88 -10.13 3.28
C PRO A 605 13.10 -10.26 2.37
N VAL A 606 13.16 -9.37 1.37
CA VAL A 606 14.34 -9.20 0.52
C VAL A 606 15.56 -9.00 1.44
N PRO A 607 16.60 -9.83 1.28
CA PRO A 607 17.81 -9.70 2.06
C PRO A 607 18.47 -8.33 1.86
N HIS A 608 19.15 -7.84 2.90
CA HIS A 608 19.78 -6.51 2.92
C HIS A 608 18.81 -5.33 2.78
N GLY A 609 17.51 -5.57 2.92
CA GLY A 609 16.49 -4.52 2.98
C GLY A 609 15.63 -4.42 1.72
N PRO A 610 14.59 -3.56 1.76
CA PRO A 610 13.75 -3.30 0.60
C PRO A 610 14.57 -2.69 -0.55
N GLU A 611 14.08 -2.86 -1.78
CA GLU A 611 14.72 -2.35 -3.01
C GLU A 611 16.11 -2.95 -3.36
N ASN A 612 16.58 -3.96 -2.61
CA ASN A 612 17.66 -4.82 -3.08
C ASN A 612 17.13 -5.83 -4.12
N CYS A 613 16.63 -5.29 -5.24
CA CYS A 613 16.00 -6.01 -6.33
C CYS A 613 16.81 -7.19 -6.88
N PRO A 614 18.15 -7.12 -7.00
CA PRO A 614 18.96 -8.27 -7.42
C PRO A 614 18.80 -9.52 -6.54
N ARG A 615 18.35 -9.38 -5.29
CA ARG A 615 18.07 -10.49 -4.36
C ARG A 615 16.58 -10.75 -4.15
N CYS A 616 15.73 -10.11 -4.95
CA CYS A 616 14.29 -10.25 -4.89
C CYS A 616 13.81 -11.27 -5.92
N ARG A 617 12.99 -12.23 -5.52
CA ARG A 617 12.41 -13.22 -6.45
C ARG A 617 11.39 -12.65 -7.44
N TRP A 618 10.91 -11.43 -7.18
CA TRP A 618 9.96 -10.72 -8.05
C TRP A 618 10.65 -9.88 -9.13
N HIS A 619 11.99 -9.89 -9.13
CA HIS A 619 12.81 -9.11 -10.05
C HIS A 619 13.14 -9.91 -11.30
N ILE A 620 12.94 -9.28 -12.45
CA ILE A 620 13.38 -9.79 -13.75
C ILE A 620 14.23 -8.73 -14.45
N THR A 621 15.18 -9.14 -15.26
CA THR A 621 16.10 -8.23 -15.97
C THR A 621 16.48 -8.82 -17.32
N ASP A 622 16.95 -7.99 -18.25
CA ASP A 622 17.38 -8.41 -19.58
C ASP A 622 18.67 -7.68 -20.01
N ALA A 623 19.10 -7.89 -21.25
CA ALA A 623 20.31 -7.29 -21.80
C ALA A 623 20.32 -5.75 -21.78
N THR A 624 19.15 -5.10 -21.82
CA THR A 624 19.06 -3.62 -21.80
C THR A 624 19.51 -3.03 -20.47
N TYR A 625 19.42 -3.81 -19.38
CA TYR A 625 19.83 -3.39 -18.04
C TYR A 625 21.29 -3.77 -17.71
N LEU A 626 22.05 -4.40 -18.62
CA LEU A 626 23.45 -4.79 -18.35
C LEU A 626 24.33 -3.63 -17.87
N PRO A 627 24.30 -2.43 -18.48
CA PRO A 627 25.12 -1.32 -18.00
C PRO A 627 24.72 -0.86 -16.58
N ALA A 628 23.42 -0.87 -16.27
CA ALA A 628 22.91 -0.51 -14.94
C ALA A 628 23.22 -1.58 -13.89
N LEU A 629 23.16 -2.87 -14.26
CA LEU A 629 23.59 -3.98 -13.41
C LEU A 629 25.08 -3.90 -13.12
N ASN A 630 25.91 -3.57 -14.11
CA ASN A 630 27.36 -3.39 -13.92
C ASN A 630 27.66 -2.19 -12.99
N SER A 631 26.96 -1.08 -13.17
CA SER A 631 27.08 0.07 -12.25
C SER A 631 26.69 -0.31 -10.82
N LYS A 632 25.56 -1.01 -10.63
CA LYS A 632 25.15 -1.50 -9.30
C LYS A 632 26.17 -2.47 -8.71
N PHE A 633 26.74 -3.37 -9.54
CA PHE A 633 27.80 -4.28 -9.13
C PHE A 633 29.01 -3.51 -8.59
N ASN A 634 29.50 -2.51 -9.32
CA ASN A 634 30.63 -1.69 -8.89
C ASN A 634 30.36 -0.97 -7.57
N GLN A 635 29.16 -0.40 -7.39
CA GLN A 635 28.77 0.27 -6.15
C GLN A 635 28.71 -0.68 -4.95
N VAL A 636 28.10 -1.84 -5.13
CA VAL A 636 28.00 -2.85 -4.06
C VAL A 636 29.38 -3.42 -3.72
N SER A 637 30.24 -3.61 -4.73
CA SER A 637 31.65 -3.99 -4.54
C SER A 637 32.41 -2.96 -3.71
N TYR A 638 32.23 -1.66 -3.97
CA TYR A 638 32.84 -0.60 -3.18
C TYR A 638 32.37 -0.61 -1.72
N LYS A 639 31.05 -0.77 -1.50
CA LYS A 639 30.47 -0.87 -0.15
C LYS A 639 30.98 -2.10 0.60
N ALA A 640 31.11 -3.24 -0.08
CA ALA A 640 31.71 -4.46 0.47
C ALA A 640 33.16 -4.22 0.90
N HIS A 641 33.96 -3.57 0.04
CA HIS A 641 35.35 -3.25 0.32
C HIS A 641 35.49 -2.30 1.52
N GLN A 642 34.72 -1.21 1.58
CA GLN A 642 34.74 -0.28 2.72
C GLN A 642 34.37 -0.97 4.05
N ALA A 643 33.33 -1.81 4.04
CA ALA A 643 32.93 -2.54 5.24
C ALA A 643 34.02 -3.55 5.67
N ALA A 644 34.67 -4.21 4.72
CA ALA A 644 35.76 -5.14 4.98
C ALA A 644 37.03 -4.45 5.50
N GLU A 645 37.45 -3.34 4.88
CA GLU A 645 38.61 -2.55 5.31
C GLU A 645 38.43 -2.06 6.76
N LEU A 646 37.23 -1.52 7.07
CA LEU A 646 36.92 -1.09 8.42
C LEU A 646 36.84 -2.26 9.41
N ALA A 647 36.40 -3.45 8.98
CA ALA A 647 36.44 -4.64 9.81
C ALA A 647 37.88 -5.03 10.16
N VAL A 648 38.80 -5.00 9.19
CA VAL A 648 40.24 -5.30 9.40
C VAL A 648 40.89 -4.28 10.33
N GLU A 649 40.57 -2.99 10.20
CA GLU A 649 41.08 -1.95 11.12
C GLU A 649 40.65 -2.23 12.58
N ILE A 650 39.37 -2.57 12.77
CA ILE A 650 38.83 -2.88 14.11
C ILE A 650 39.39 -4.21 14.63
N GLU A 651 39.63 -5.19 13.76
CA GLU A 651 40.26 -6.46 14.10
C GLU A 651 41.67 -6.26 14.64
N GLY A 652 42.49 -5.42 13.99
CA GLY A 652 43.83 -5.09 14.50
C GLY A 652 43.81 -4.42 15.88
N GLN A 653 42.84 -3.53 16.13
CA GLN A 653 42.64 -2.94 17.46
C GLN A 653 42.22 -3.98 18.50
N LEU A 654 41.42 -4.96 18.09
CA LEU A 654 40.90 -6.02 18.93
C LEU A 654 41.98 -7.08 19.24
N GLU A 655 42.85 -7.41 18.29
CA GLU A 655 44.03 -8.25 18.51
C GLU A 655 45.00 -7.60 19.49
N ALA A 656 45.34 -6.32 19.29
CA ALA A 656 46.21 -5.59 20.21
C ALA A 656 45.67 -5.58 21.65
N LEU A 657 44.34 -5.46 21.80
CA LEU A 657 43.70 -5.47 23.11
C LEU A 657 43.63 -6.87 23.73
N LYS A 658 43.52 -7.93 22.91
CA LYS A 658 43.62 -9.33 23.35
C LYS A 658 45.04 -9.68 23.78
N ASP A 659 46.06 -9.13 23.11
CA ASP A 659 47.46 -9.28 23.52
C ASP A 659 47.70 -8.61 24.87
N GLU A 660 47.16 -7.40 25.10
CA GLU A 660 47.21 -6.76 26.42
C GLU A 660 46.51 -7.60 27.51
N MET A 661 45.39 -8.24 27.18
CA MET A 661 44.67 -9.13 28.09
C MET A 661 45.51 -10.37 28.43
N PHE A 662 46.14 -10.99 27.42
CA PHE A 662 47.04 -12.12 27.60
C PHE A 662 48.26 -11.76 28.47
N ILE A 663 48.88 -10.60 28.24
CA ILE A 663 50.00 -10.11 29.05
C ILE A 663 49.57 -9.86 30.51
N ALA A 664 48.37 -9.29 30.73
CA ALA A 664 47.85 -9.09 32.08
C ALA A 664 47.62 -10.43 32.81
N GLU A 665 47.13 -11.45 32.09
CA GLU A 665 46.97 -12.80 32.63
C GLU A 665 48.32 -13.48 32.94
N GLU A 666 49.33 -13.36 32.06
CA GLU A 666 50.68 -13.87 32.33
C GLU A 666 51.36 -13.18 33.53
N GLU A 667 51.11 -11.89 33.72
CA GLU A 667 51.66 -11.10 34.83
C GLU A 667 50.84 -11.21 36.14
N ASP A 668 49.79 -12.03 36.16
CA ASP A 668 48.86 -12.22 37.29
C ASP A 668 48.18 -10.90 37.75
N LYS A 669 47.91 -10.01 36.79
CA LYS A 669 47.27 -8.70 36.97
C LYS A 669 45.85 -8.69 36.39
N PRO A 670 44.89 -7.99 37.04
CA PRO A 670 43.54 -7.89 36.51
C PRO A 670 43.49 -7.01 35.24
N PHE A 671 42.91 -7.53 34.16
CA PHE A 671 42.65 -6.76 32.95
C PHE A 671 41.53 -5.72 33.20
N LEU A 672 41.79 -4.44 32.93
CA LEU A 672 40.86 -3.35 33.27
C LEU A 672 40.02 -2.85 32.07
N LYS A 673 40.34 -3.26 30.84
CA LYS A 673 39.73 -2.74 29.59
C LYS A 673 38.62 -3.63 29.01
N HIS A 674 37.94 -4.42 29.84
CA HIS A 674 36.86 -5.33 29.40
C HIS A 674 35.73 -4.62 28.63
N SER A 675 35.39 -3.38 29.00
CA SER A 675 34.36 -2.59 28.32
C SER A 675 34.77 -2.17 26.90
N GLU A 676 36.06 -1.87 26.70
CA GLU A 676 36.63 -1.53 25.40
C GLU A 676 36.67 -2.76 24.49
N LEU A 677 37.04 -3.93 25.04
CA LEU A 677 37.06 -5.20 24.32
C LEU A 677 35.66 -5.57 23.80
N GLN A 678 34.65 -5.51 24.67
CA GLN A 678 33.26 -5.79 24.28
C GLN A 678 32.74 -4.79 23.23
N ALA A 679 33.13 -3.52 23.33
CA ALA A 679 32.75 -2.50 22.36
C ALA A 679 33.38 -2.75 20.99
N LEU A 680 34.66 -3.12 20.94
CA LEU A 680 35.38 -3.48 19.71
C LEU A 680 34.82 -4.76 19.09
N GLU A 681 34.55 -5.81 19.87
CA GLU A 681 33.95 -7.07 19.38
C GLU A 681 32.59 -6.81 18.71
N ARG A 682 31.72 -6.02 19.33
CA ARG A 682 30.43 -5.63 18.74
C ARG A 682 30.61 -4.84 17.44
N ARG A 683 31.59 -3.94 17.39
CA ARG A 683 31.88 -3.12 16.19
C ARG A 683 32.43 -3.98 15.06
N TYR A 684 33.36 -4.89 15.34
CA TYR A 684 33.93 -5.84 14.39
C TYR A 684 32.83 -6.73 13.81
N GLU A 685 32.00 -7.36 14.66
CA GLU A 685 30.93 -8.23 14.22
C GLU A 685 29.92 -7.49 13.31
N LYS A 686 29.60 -6.24 13.64
CA LYS A 686 28.74 -5.39 12.81
C LYS A 686 29.32 -5.20 11.40
N GLN A 687 30.59 -4.82 11.28
CA GLN A 687 31.22 -4.60 9.97
C GLN A 687 31.37 -5.90 9.17
N ARG A 688 31.66 -7.01 9.86
CA ARG A 688 31.76 -8.34 9.24
C ARG A 688 30.42 -8.79 8.64
N VAL A 689 29.31 -8.62 9.37
CA VAL A 689 27.96 -8.95 8.89
C VAL A 689 27.56 -8.06 7.72
N GLU A 690 27.89 -6.77 7.77
CA GLU A 690 27.61 -5.82 6.70
C GLU A 690 28.41 -6.16 5.42
N ALA A 691 29.71 -6.44 5.56
CA ALA A 691 30.57 -6.85 4.45
C ALA A 691 30.07 -8.15 3.78
N ASP A 692 29.67 -9.14 4.56
CA ASP A 692 29.06 -10.39 4.08
C ASP A 692 27.71 -10.14 3.35
N ALA A 693 26.89 -9.19 3.83
CA ALA A 693 25.64 -8.82 3.18
C ALA A 693 25.88 -8.18 1.80
N TYR A 694 26.79 -7.19 1.70
CA TYR A 694 27.20 -6.63 0.40
C TYR A 694 27.86 -7.68 -0.49
N ALA A 695 28.61 -8.63 0.09
CA ALA A 695 29.22 -9.70 -0.67
C ALA A 695 28.18 -10.58 -1.39
N LYS A 696 27.14 -10.98 -0.65
CA LYS A 696 26.01 -11.73 -1.19
C LYS A 696 25.22 -10.94 -2.24
N ASP A 697 25.14 -9.62 -2.10
CA ASP A 697 24.50 -8.74 -3.07
C ASP A 697 25.27 -8.67 -4.39
N TYR A 698 26.58 -8.44 -4.36
CA TYR A 698 27.35 -8.40 -5.61
C TYR A 698 27.38 -9.77 -6.29
N ILE A 699 27.42 -10.89 -5.53
CA ILE A 699 27.32 -12.25 -6.08
C ILE A 699 25.97 -12.45 -6.78
N ALA A 700 24.87 -11.97 -6.18
CA ALA A 700 23.54 -12.06 -6.79
C ALA A 700 23.47 -11.25 -8.10
N ILE A 701 24.04 -10.04 -8.12
CA ILE A 701 24.12 -9.20 -9.32
C ILE A 701 24.98 -9.89 -10.39
N PHE A 702 26.15 -10.42 -10.03
CA PHE A 702 27.04 -11.15 -10.93
C PHE A 702 26.36 -12.35 -11.56
N ASN A 703 25.61 -13.12 -10.77
CA ASN A 703 24.85 -14.26 -11.27
C ASN A 703 23.74 -13.83 -12.25
N LEU A 704 23.08 -12.71 -12.01
CA LEU A 704 22.11 -12.14 -12.95
C LEU A 704 22.79 -11.71 -14.24
N ILE A 705 23.92 -11.00 -14.17
CA ILE A 705 24.68 -10.58 -15.36
C ILE A 705 25.12 -11.80 -16.18
N ASN A 706 25.71 -12.81 -15.54
CA ASN A 706 26.11 -14.03 -16.24
C ASN A 706 24.94 -14.77 -16.88
N LYS A 707 23.78 -14.82 -16.23
CA LYS A 707 22.56 -15.39 -16.81
C LYS A 707 22.13 -14.63 -18.06
N VAL A 708 22.12 -13.30 -18.00
CA VAL A 708 21.82 -12.46 -19.18
C VAL A 708 22.81 -12.72 -20.31
N VAL A 709 24.11 -12.72 -20.02
CA VAL A 709 25.16 -13.00 -21.02
C VAL A 709 25.05 -14.41 -21.61
N GLN A 710 24.76 -15.43 -20.80
CA GLN A 710 24.53 -16.80 -21.27
C GLN A 710 23.28 -16.91 -22.17
N ILE A 711 22.21 -16.19 -21.81
CA ILE A 711 20.99 -16.09 -22.63
C ILE A 711 21.31 -15.48 -23.99
N GLU A 712 22.11 -14.41 -24.04
CA GLU A 712 22.50 -13.74 -25.28
C GLU A 712 23.44 -14.60 -26.14
N ASN A 713 24.45 -15.25 -25.53
CA ASN A 713 25.40 -16.12 -26.23
C ASN A 713 24.78 -17.42 -26.76
N GLY A 714 23.65 -17.86 -26.20
CA GLY A 714 22.90 -19.03 -26.65
C GLY A 714 22.03 -18.81 -27.90
N ARG A 715 21.98 -17.59 -28.45
CA ARG A 715 21.15 -17.24 -29.62
C ARG A 715 21.82 -17.66 -30.94
N THR A 716 21.07 -18.25 -31.86
CA THR A 716 21.58 -18.64 -33.19
C THR A 716 21.85 -17.43 -34.09
N GLU A 717 22.92 -17.47 -34.91
CA GLU A 717 23.19 -16.48 -35.95
C GLU A 717 22.00 -16.39 -36.94
N GLY A 718 21.27 -15.27 -36.91
CA GLY A 718 20.09 -15.00 -37.74
C GLY A 718 18.85 -14.51 -36.99
N ASP A 719 18.84 -14.52 -35.65
CA ASP A 719 17.75 -13.94 -34.84
C ASP A 719 17.94 -12.43 -34.61
N ASP A 720 17.94 -11.67 -35.71
CA ASP A 720 18.23 -10.22 -35.70
C ASP A 720 17.04 -9.36 -35.28
N SER A 721 15.85 -9.93 -35.11
CA SER A 721 14.62 -9.16 -34.82
C SER A 721 14.56 -8.58 -33.40
N GLN A 722 15.46 -8.99 -32.50
CA GLN A 722 15.46 -8.61 -31.08
C GLN A 722 16.87 -8.48 -30.46
N LYS A 723 17.91 -8.35 -31.30
CA LYS A 723 19.32 -8.25 -30.87
C LYS A 723 19.67 -6.79 -30.55
N LEU A 724 19.30 -6.32 -29.36
CA LEU A 724 19.60 -4.95 -28.91
C LEU A 724 20.94 -4.89 -28.18
N ILE A 725 22.02 -4.72 -28.94
CA ILE A 725 23.20 -3.98 -28.46
C ILE A 725 23.11 -2.60 -29.10
N ALA A 726 22.52 -1.65 -28.40
CA ALA A 726 22.73 -0.25 -28.74
C ALA A 726 24.06 0.17 -28.14
N VAL A 727 25.00 0.56 -29.02
CA VAL A 727 26.37 1.05 -28.77
C VAL A 727 27.45 -0.02 -28.59
N GLY A 728 27.45 -1.04 -29.45
CA GLY A 728 28.72 -1.53 -29.99
C GLY A 728 28.67 -2.90 -30.70
N SER A 729 29.82 -3.33 -31.21
CA SER A 729 29.95 -4.44 -32.17
C SER A 729 29.65 -5.79 -31.51
N ALA A 730 29.51 -6.86 -32.30
CA ALA A 730 29.42 -8.22 -31.77
C ALA A 730 30.61 -8.62 -30.88
N GLU A 731 31.71 -7.86 -30.89
CA GLU A 731 32.84 -8.02 -29.98
C GLU A 731 32.53 -7.55 -28.55
N ASP A 732 31.53 -6.69 -28.34
CA ASP A 732 31.10 -6.24 -27.00
C ASP A 732 30.35 -7.33 -26.20
N LEU A 733 29.68 -8.27 -26.88
CA LEU A 733 29.15 -9.49 -26.24
C LEU A 733 30.27 -10.49 -25.91
N ASN A 734 31.39 -10.44 -26.64
CA ASN A 734 32.60 -11.21 -26.32
C ASN A 734 33.42 -10.60 -25.18
N VAL A 735 32.95 -9.52 -24.55
CA VAL A 735 33.47 -9.05 -23.27
C VAL A 735 32.97 -10.01 -22.20
N SER A 736 33.68 -11.13 -22.06
CA SER A 736 33.84 -11.76 -20.75
C SER A 736 34.02 -10.64 -19.72
N MET A 737 33.20 -10.57 -18.66
CA MET A 737 33.46 -9.63 -17.56
C MET A 737 34.93 -9.76 -17.16
N LYS A 738 35.76 -8.81 -17.59
CA LYS A 738 37.18 -8.80 -17.26
C LYS A 738 37.25 -8.29 -15.84
N PHE A 739 37.44 -9.20 -14.89
CA PHE A 739 37.83 -8.81 -13.54
C PHE A 739 39.20 -8.16 -13.64
N ILE A 740 39.23 -6.83 -13.53
CA ILE A 740 40.46 -6.08 -13.38
C ILE A 740 40.66 -5.95 -11.88
N GLU A 741 41.54 -6.78 -11.32
CA GLU A 741 42.06 -6.54 -9.99
C GLU A 741 42.83 -5.21 -10.03
N THR A 742 42.43 -4.26 -9.19
CA THR A 742 43.07 -2.96 -9.08
C THR A 742 43.19 -2.57 -7.62
N ASP A 743 44.40 -2.13 -7.24
CA ASP A 743 44.66 -1.52 -5.93
C ASP A 743 44.37 0.00 -5.95
N SER A 744 43.97 0.54 -7.11
CA SER A 744 43.69 1.97 -7.29
C SER A 744 42.28 2.32 -6.79
N GLU A 745 42.20 2.89 -5.58
CA GLU A 745 40.94 3.43 -5.07
C GLU A 745 40.42 4.55 -6.00
N LEU A 746 41.30 5.38 -6.57
CA LEU A 746 40.87 6.47 -7.45
C LEU A 746 40.23 5.96 -8.74
N LEU A 747 40.70 4.85 -9.30
CA LEU A 747 40.09 4.20 -10.46
C LEU A 747 38.66 3.78 -10.14
N HIS A 748 38.47 3.05 -9.03
CA HIS A 748 37.14 2.59 -8.61
C HIS A 748 36.20 3.76 -8.37
N LEU A 749 36.64 4.76 -7.60
CA LEU A 749 35.86 5.98 -7.34
C LEU A 749 35.48 6.74 -8.61
N SER A 750 36.38 6.81 -9.59
CA SER A 750 36.13 7.50 -10.86
C SER A 750 35.08 6.78 -11.69
N LEU A 751 35.10 5.45 -11.73
CA LEU A 751 34.09 4.64 -12.42
C LEU A 751 32.71 4.73 -11.75
N LEU A 752 32.66 4.68 -10.41
CA LEU A 752 31.41 4.83 -9.66
C LEU A 752 30.73 6.17 -9.94
N CYS A 753 31.51 7.24 -9.91
CA CYS A 753 31.02 8.59 -10.16
C CYS A 753 30.59 8.79 -11.62
N GLU A 754 31.30 8.18 -12.57
CA GLU A 754 30.94 8.20 -13.98
C GLU A 754 29.59 7.52 -14.21
N ASP A 755 29.39 6.31 -13.67
CA ASP A 755 28.16 5.56 -13.89
C ASP A 755 26.95 6.22 -13.19
N ALA A 756 27.16 6.88 -12.04
CA ALA A 756 26.13 7.59 -11.30
C ALA A 756 25.55 8.81 -12.03
N GLU A 757 26.17 9.29 -13.12
CA GLU A 757 25.61 10.38 -13.95
C GLU A 757 24.41 9.90 -14.78
N PHE A 758 24.31 8.60 -15.06
CA PHE A 758 23.31 8.05 -15.99
C PHE A 758 22.08 7.44 -15.29
N TYR A 759 22.19 7.11 -14.00
CA TYR A 759 21.16 6.38 -13.26
C TYR A 759 20.81 7.09 -11.93
N PRO A 760 19.66 7.78 -11.85
CA PRO A 760 19.28 8.56 -10.66
C PRO A 760 19.27 7.76 -9.35
N ASP A 761 18.69 6.56 -9.34
CA ASP A 761 18.66 5.69 -8.16
C ASP A 761 20.07 5.32 -7.66
N LEU A 762 21.00 5.10 -8.61
CA LEU A 762 22.39 4.77 -8.31
C LEU A 762 23.17 6.02 -7.89
N GLN A 763 22.81 7.20 -8.39
CA GLN A 763 23.36 8.47 -7.95
C GLN A 763 23.04 8.73 -6.48
N ASP A 764 21.78 8.54 -6.08
CA ASP A 764 21.34 8.70 -4.69
C ASP A 764 22.06 7.72 -3.75
N ASP A 765 22.27 6.48 -4.19
CA ASP A 765 23.03 5.49 -3.43
C ASP A 765 24.51 5.82 -3.30
N LEU A 766 25.11 6.44 -4.34
CA LEU A 766 26.50 6.88 -4.30
C LEU A 766 26.69 8.07 -3.36
N ARG A 767 25.76 9.03 -3.35
CA ARG A 767 25.80 10.22 -2.48
C ARG A 767 25.70 9.91 -0.99
N LYS A 768 25.17 8.73 -0.63
CA LYS A 768 25.19 8.23 0.75
C LYS A 768 26.58 7.74 1.19
N THR A 769 27.55 7.69 0.29
CA THR A 769 28.93 7.22 0.55
C THR A 769 29.93 8.38 0.44
N PRO A 770 31.13 8.26 1.02
CA PRO A 770 32.16 9.29 0.87
C PRO A 770 32.83 9.29 -0.52
N ALA A 771 32.34 8.52 -1.50
CA ALA A 771 33.01 8.29 -2.78
C ALA A 771 33.28 9.58 -3.56
N ILE A 772 32.27 10.44 -3.71
CA ILE A 772 32.38 11.73 -4.41
C ILE A 772 33.43 12.59 -3.70
N ALA A 773 33.32 12.74 -2.38
CA ALA A 773 34.25 13.53 -1.59
C ALA A 773 35.70 13.02 -1.66
N LYS A 774 35.92 11.70 -1.54
CA LYS A 774 37.26 11.08 -1.65
C LYS A 774 37.89 11.35 -3.02
N ARG A 775 37.12 11.17 -4.10
CA ARG A 775 37.58 11.47 -5.46
C ARG A 775 37.91 12.95 -5.65
N THR A 776 37.00 13.83 -5.24
CA THR A 776 37.17 15.29 -5.28
C THR A 776 38.44 15.71 -4.54
N ASN A 777 38.72 15.12 -3.37
CA ASN A 777 39.93 15.39 -2.62
C ASN A 777 41.20 14.96 -3.36
N ALA A 778 41.21 13.78 -4.00
CA ALA A 778 42.34 13.33 -4.81
C ALA A 778 42.61 14.27 -5.99
N LEU A 779 41.56 14.65 -6.73
CA LEU A 779 41.67 15.59 -7.84
C LEU A 779 42.12 16.98 -7.37
N SER A 780 41.61 17.46 -6.23
CA SER A 780 42.00 18.74 -5.64
C SER A 780 43.47 18.76 -5.22
N ARG A 781 43.98 17.66 -4.65
CA ARG A 781 45.41 17.53 -4.30
C ARG A 781 46.27 17.57 -5.56
N MET A 782 45.87 16.88 -6.62
CA MET A 782 46.55 16.93 -7.92
C MET A 782 46.59 18.36 -8.47
N MET A 783 45.47 19.09 -8.42
CA MET A 783 45.41 20.49 -8.85
C MET A 783 46.40 21.35 -8.06
N ALA A 784 46.36 21.27 -6.73
CA ALA A 784 47.23 22.05 -5.85
C ALA A 784 48.72 21.78 -6.12
N ARG A 785 49.12 20.52 -6.26
CA ARG A 785 50.51 20.12 -6.55
C ARG A 785 50.99 20.56 -7.93
N SER A 786 50.07 20.67 -8.89
CA SER A 786 50.35 21.16 -10.25
C SER A 786 50.37 22.69 -10.36
N GLY A 787 50.19 23.39 -9.23
CA GLY A 787 50.14 24.84 -9.15
C GLY A 787 48.79 25.45 -9.52
N TYR A 788 47.69 24.70 -9.54
CA TYR A 788 46.34 25.22 -9.75
C TYR A 788 45.59 25.39 -8.42
N LYS A 789 44.61 26.29 -8.38
CA LYS A 789 43.71 26.39 -7.22
C LYS A 789 42.80 25.15 -7.17
N PRO A 790 42.56 24.55 -5.98
CA PRO A 790 41.71 23.37 -5.82
C PRO A 790 40.22 23.75 -5.87
N VAL A 791 39.77 24.18 -7.05
CA VAL A 791 38.45 24.77 -7.29
C VAL A 791 37.28 23.86 -6.91
N PHE A 792 37.48 22.53 -6.99
CA PHE A 792 36.45 21.56 -6.60
C PHE A 792 35.97 21.70 -5.16
N LEU A 793 36.81 22.19 -4.24
CA LEU A 793 36.44 22.37 -2.82
C LEU A 793 35.42 23.50 -2.60
N GLU A 794 35.24 24.39 -3.59
CA GLU A 794 34.28 25.50 -3.54
C GLU A 794 32.91 25.13 -4.16
N MET A 795 32.80 23.94 -4.75
CA MET A 795 31.61 23.44 -5.44
C MET A 795 30.72 22.60 -4.53
N ASP A 796 29.41 22.59 -4.78
CA ASP A 796 28.49 21.62 -4.18
C ASP A 796 28.70 20.21 -4.75
N GLU A 797 28.23 19.19 -4.04
CA GLU A 797 28.48 17.78 -4.35
C GLU A 797 28.00 17.36 -5.75
N ASN A 798 26.87 17.88 -6.25
CA ASN A 798 26.39 17.56 -7.60
C ASN A 798 27.29 18.17 -8.67
N THR A 799 27.72 19.41 -8.46
CA THR A 799 28.68 20.08 -9.35
C THR A 799 30.04 19.36 -9.32
N GLN A 800 30.51 18.91 -8.15
CA GLN A 800 31.73 18.10 -8.03
C GLN A 800 31.64 16.78 -8.81
N LEU A 801 30.47 16.14 -8.82
CA LEU A 801 30.24 14.92 -9.59
C LEU A 801 30.42 15.16 -11.10
N ILE A 802 29.67 16.13 -11.64
CA ILE A 802 29.65 16.46 -13.08
C ILE A 802 31.01 16.95 -13.56
N VAL A 803 31.61 17.91 -12.87
CA VAL A 803 32.88 18.52 -13.30
C VAL A 803 34.04 17.53 -13.09
N GLY A 804 34.00 16.72 -12.03
CA GLY A 804 34.97 15.65 -11.79
C GLY A 804 34.90 14.56 -12.88
N ASN A 805 33.70 14.15 -13.29
CA ASN A 805 33.49 13.21 -14.39
C ASN A 805 34.06 13.78 -15.70
N ALA A 806 33.71 15.02 -16.05
CA ALA A 806 34.18 15.66 -17.27
C ALA A 806 35.72 15.74 -17.35
N LEU A 807 36.38 16.06 -16.23
CA LEU A 807 37.84 16.10 -16.14
C LEU A 807 38.46 14.73 -16.45
N VAL A 808 38.05 13.70 -15.71
CA VAL A 808 38.62 12.35 -15.81
C VAL A 808 38.24 11.69 -17.14
N ARG A 809 37.00 11.85 -17.61
CA ARG A 809 36.53 11.36 -18.92
C ARG A 809 37.35 11.92 -20.07
N LYS A 810 37.70 13.21 -20.02
CA LYS A 810 38.54 13.85 -21.04
C LYS A 810 39.97 13.32 -21.01
N MET A 811 40.54 13.14 -19.82
CA MET A 811 41.87 12.53 -19.64
C MET A 811 41.88 11.10 -20.16
N ALA A 812 40.88 10.29 -19.80
CA ALA A 812 40.76 8.90 -20.21
C ALA A 812 40.68 8.75 -21.74
N LYS A 813 39.84 9.55 -22.41
CA LYS A 813 39.68 9.53 -23.87
C LYS A 813 40.96 9.88 -24.64
N ILE A 814 41.87 10.63 -24.03
CA ILE A 814 43.17 10.97 -24.62
C ILE A 814 44.20 9.89 -24.32
N ALA A 815 44.14 9.30 -23.13
CA ALA A 815 45.01 8.21 -22.72
C ALA A 815 44.79 6.95 -23.58
N ASP A 816 43.53 6.60 -23.81
CA ASP A 816 43.14 5.52 -24.72
C ASP A 816 41.77 5.86 -25.38
N PRO A 817 41.75 6.17 -26.70
CA PRO A 817 40.51 6.46 -27.41
C PRO A 817 39.64 5.23 -27.69
N ASP A 818 40.23 4.04 -27.71
CA ASP A 818 39.62 2.81 -28.21
C ASP A 818 39.12 1.92 -27.07
N ASP A 819 39.77 1.95 -25.90
CA ASP A 819 39.34 1.24 -24.68
C ASP A 819 39.08 2.21 -23.52
N ARG A 820 37.79 2.37 -23.18
CA ARG A 820 37.36 3.23 -22.06
C ARG A 820 37.99 2.81 -20.74
N MET A 821 38.01 1.52 -20.41
CA MET A 821 38.48 1.05 -19.11
C MET A 821 39.99 1.26 -18.96
N GLU A 822 40.73 0.96 -20.03
CA GLU A 822 42.18 1.18 -20.06
C GLU A 822 42.52 2.68 -20.01
N GLY A 823 41.76 3.52 -20.72
CA GLY A 823 41.90 4.97 -20.64
C GLY A 823 41.68 5.52 -19.22
N TYR A 824 40.66 5.04 -18.50
CA TYR A 824 40.44 5.41 -17.09
C TYR A 824 41.58 4.92 -16.20
N ARG A 825 42.07 3.69 -16.39
CA ARG A 825 43.20 3.12 -15.63
C ARG A 825 44.47 3.96 -15.80
N ILE A 826 44.82 4.33 -17.03
CA ILE A 826 45.98 5.18 -17.31
C ILE A 826 45.79 6.56 -16.69
N ALA A 827 44.62 7.17 -16.86
CA ALA A 827 44.33 8.49 -16.31
C ALA A 827 44.40 8.53 -14.78
N THR A 828 43.87 7.54 -14.07
CA THR A 828 43.92 7.49 -12.61
C THR A 828 45.33 7.16 -12.10
N ASN A 829 46.03 6.24 -12.75
CA ASN A 829 47.43 5.93 -12.41
C ASN A 829 48.33 7.15 -12.59
N TYR A 830 48.16 7.90 -13.68
CA TYR A 830 48.86 9.16 -13.92
C TYR A 830 48.66 10.19 -12.79
N ILE A 831 47.48 10.18 -12.14
CA ILE A 831 47.18 11.04 -10.98
C ILE A 831 47.80 10.48 -9.70
N GLU A 832 47.65 9.19 -9.42
CA GLU A 832 48.14 8.55 -8.20
C GLU A 832 49.68 8.48 -8.16
N ALA A 833 50.32 8.15 -9.27
CA ALA A 833 51.77 8.12 -9.45
C ALA A 833 52.39 9.51 -9.61
N GLN A 834 51.57 10.55 -9.75
CA GLN A 834 52.00 11.95 -9.88
C GLN A 834 52.83 12.27 -11.13
N GLU A 835 52.67 11.48 -12.19
CA GLU A 835 53.36 11.67 -13.48
C GLU A 835 53.05 13.03 -14.13
N TYR A 836 51.95 13.67 -13.74
CA TYR A 836 51.60 15.04 -14.13
C TYR A 836 52.62 16.10 -13.74
N LEU A 837 53.52 15.81 -12.79
CA LEU A 837 54.61 16.70 -12.42
C LEU A 837 55.73 16.71 -13.48
N GLU A 838 55.87 15.62 -14.25
CA GLU A 838 56.87 15.47 -15.31
C GLU A 838 56.31 15.78 -16.69
N ASN A 839 55.07 15.35 -16.98
CA ASN A 839 54.39 15.59 -18.25
C ASN A 839 52.95 16.05 -18.00
N ASP A 840 52.68 17.36 -18.12
CA ASP A 840 51.36 17.94 -17.80
C ASP A 840 50.33 17.91 -18.95
N GLY A 841 50.61 17.22 -20.06
CA GLY A 841 49.77 17.21 -21.26
C GLY A 841 48.37 16.67 -21.03
N LEU A 842 48.26 15.51 -20.36
CA LEU A 842 46.97 14.89 -20.03
C LEU A 842 46.17 15.80 -19.09
N LEU A 843 46.83 16.38 -18.09
CA LEU A 843 46.23 17.29 -17.13
C LEU A 843 45.70 18.58 -17.78
N LYS A 844 46.48 19.23 -18.64
CA LYS A 844 46.08 20.45 -19.37
C LYS A 844 44.82 20.23 -20.20
N SER A 845 44.76 19.10 -20.91
CA SER A 845 43.61 18.76 -21.75
C SER A 845 42.33 18.50 -20.95
N GLY A 846 42.44 17.88 -19.77
CA GLY A 846 41.32 17.72 -18.85
C GLY A 846 40.75 19.08 -18.39
N PHE A 847 41.62 20.03 -18.04
CA PHE A 847 41.20 21.37 -17.61
C PHE A 847 40.49 22.18 -18.71
N GLU A 848 40.76 21.92 -19.99
CA GLU A 848 40.04 22.56 -21.08
C GLU A 848 38.56 22.14 -21.13
N ALA A 849 38.26 20.88 -20.82
CA ALA A 849 36.87 20.40 -20.73
C ALA A 849 36.11 21.05 -19.56
N VAL A 850 36.77 21.23 -18.41
CA VAL A 850 36.19 21.90 -17.23
C VAL A 850 35.79 23.36 -17.54
N LYS A 851 36.54 24.06 -18.39
CA LYS A 851 36.23 25.44 -18.82
C LYS A 851 34.96 25.56 -19.66
N GLN A 852 34.54 24.49 -20.34
CA GLN A 852 33.39 24.52 -21.25
C GLN A 852 32.05 24.26 -20.54
N ILE A 853 32.07 23.69 -19.33
CA ILE A 853 30.88 23.22 -18.61
C ILE A 853 30.41 24.23 -17.55
N THR A 854 31.24 25.19 -17.16
CA THR A 854 30.97 26.06 -16.01
C THR A 854 30.02 27.23 -16.35
N PRO A 855 28.86 27.36 -15.68
CA PRO A 855 28.15 28.64 -15.61
C PRO A 855 28.93 29.60 -14.70
N ILE A 856 28.72 30.89 -14.93
CA ILE A 856 29.49 32.02 -14.42
C ILE A 856 29.46 32.07 -12.88
N THR A 857 30.40 31.42 -12.19
CA THR A 857 30.74 31.73 -10.78
C THR A 857 32.23 31.64 -10.46
N LEU A 858 33.05 31.01 -11.31
CA LEU A 858 34.50 31.03 -11.15
C LEU A 858 35.10 32.16 -11.99
N SER A 859 35.70 33.15 -11.32
CA SER A 859 36.49 34.17 -12.00
C SER A 859 37.50 33.51 -12.95
N SER A 860 37.70 34.06 -14.14
CA SER A 860 38.63 33.56 -15.17
C SER A 860 40.10 33.40 -14.70
N GLY A 861 40.42 33.79 -13.46
CA GLY A 861 41.68 33.55 -12.78
C GLY A 861 41.79 32.27 -11.95
N ALA A 862 40.71 31.51 -11.72
CA ALA A 862 40.72 30.32 -10.86
C ALA A 862 41.48 29.12 -11.47
N LEU A 863 41.55 29.05 -12.80
CA LEU A 863 42.28 28.02 -13.56
C LEU A 863 43.64 28.51 -14.09
N LYS A 864 44.16 29.64 -13.60
CA LYS A 864 45.53 30.08 -13.90
C LYS A 864 46.50 29.45 -12.90
N ARG A 865 47.66 28.98 -13.39
CA ARG A 865 48.75 28.53 -12.53
C ARG A 865 49.09 29.64 -11.53
N ILE A 866 49.18 29.30 -10.25
CA ILE A 866 49.69 30.16 -9.19
C ILE A 866 51.14 30.46 -9.57
N PRO A 867 51.53 31.74 -9.75
CA PRO A 867 52.91 32.09 -10.05
C PRO A 867 53.79 31.59 -8.90
N ALA A 868 54.90 30.92 -9.23
CA ALA A 868 55.88 30.50 -8.25
C ALA A 868 56.33 31.75 -7.46
N LEU A 869 56.21 31.70 -6.13
CA LEU A 869 56.91 32.64 -5.27
C LEU A 869 58.40 32.39 -5.51
N GLU A 870 59.06 33.34 -6.18
CA GLU A 870 60.51 33.45 -6.13
C GLU A 870 60.88 33.68 -4.66
N VAL A 871 61.23 32.59 -3.96
CA VAL A 871 61.98 32.68 -2.72
C VAL A 871 63.41 32.96 -3.16
N SER A 872 63.77 34.24 -3.20
CA SER A 872 65.18 34.64 -3.20
C SER A 872 65.83 34.10 -1.92
N GLU A 873 66.97 33.44 -2.07
CA GLU A 873 67.81 32.84 -1.01
C GLU A 873 67.99 33.72 0.24
#